data_AF-A0A3D4PAB0-F1
#
_entry.id   AF-A0A3D4PAB0-F1
#
_cell.length_a   1.000
_cell.length_b   1.000
_cell.length_c   1.000
_cell.angle_alpha   90.00
_cell.angle_beta   90.00
_cell.angle_gamma   90.00
#
_symmetry.space_group_name_H-M   'P 1'
#
loop_
_entity.id
_entity.type
_entity.pdbx_description
1 polymer ?
#
loop_
_entity_poly.entity_id
_entity_poly.type
_entity_poly.pdbx_seq_one_letter_code
_entity_poly.pdbx_strand_id
1 'polypeptide(L)'
;MRSLLKISFCLTISALLMPASVSAESLLVETESFDNHGGWQLDTQFIELMGSPYLLAHGMGKPVEDAKTTVKFPTTGTYQVFVRTKDWVKQWDAPGEPPGQFRVSVGGKTLDHIFGTQSAQWGWQPGGTVEITEPETEISLHDLTGFDGRCDAIWFTTDASATPPAEAKILSSWRKTELGLPENPIEDGPYDLVVVGGGYSGIGTAISAARMGIKVALIQNRPVLGGNGSSEVRVWAQGLVRRGEFPHIGEIVDEISDHATKSPGTYEEFEDEKKERIVRAEPNISLFLNHHAYKVDMDEDRIAAVYAFDTRTSEVRRFSGTLFADCTGHGTIGYLADADYDIHDGVRMGMSNMWAWAEADSPQSFPKTPWALDLTMNDFPYPRDFHGQWFWESGFEKDSIKDLESIRDWNLRAVYGAWNAMKNKDGAEKHKNAHLTWLAYIGGPRESRRLLGDVILTEEDIVSKKQFPDGMVPSTWSIDLHYPKRQYMRKYPDNPFISVAEHGKGVDRQYGYPIPYRCFYSRDVPNLFMAGRCISVTHEALGTTRVMRTCGMMGEVVGKAASLCVKFGCNPRDIYTSYLDYLKDLARKPGVVRRDNVDGEFYTREGDTVPEMEYDYVPASTLKGLVVDDMKAKVTGSWTGGTGLKL
;
A
#
# COMPACT_ATOMS: atom_id res chain seq x y z
N MET A 1 66.60 -54.29 -56.60
CA MET A 1 67.65 -54.04 -55.58
C MET A 1 67.09 -53.02 -54.60
N ARG A 2 66.99 -53.37 -53.29
CA ARG A 2 66.60 -52.57 -52.11
C ARG A 2 65.14 -52.05 -52.11
N SER A 3 64.14 -52.76 -51.56
CA SER A 3 63.78 -53.02 -50.14
C SER A 3 63.68 -51.77 -49.25
N LEU A 4 62.47 -51.35 -48.91
CA LEU A 4 62.14 -50.60 -47.70
C LEU A 4 60.69 -50.95 -47.28
N LEU A 5 60.58 -51.65 -46.16
CA LEU A 5 59.35 -52.01 -45.44
C LEU A 5 58.60 -50.73 -45.02
N LYS A 6 57.28 -50.67 -45.24
CA LYS A 6 56.37 -49.76 -44.52
C LYS A 6 55.45 -50.59 -43.64
N ILE A 7 55.66 -50.51 -42.34
CA ILE A 7 54.72 -50.90 -41.30
C ILE A 7 53.86 -49.66 -41.02
N SER A 8 52.55 -49.75 -41.19
CA SER A 8 51.61 -48.72 -40.73
C SER A 8 50.56 -49.35 -39.82
N PHE A 9 50.51 -48.82 -38.62
CA PHE A 9 49.73 -49.19 -37.45
C PHE A 9 48.23 -48.95 -37.70
N CYS A 10 47.38 -49.95 -37.46
CA CYS A 10 45.92 -49.76 -37.36
C CYS A 10 45.61 -49.16 -35.98
N LEU A 11 45.20 -47.89 -35.93
CA LEU A 11 44.55 -47.31 -34.75
C LEU A 11 43.07 -47.68 -34.76
N THR A 12 42.66 -48.56 -33.85
CA THR A 12 41.25 -48.72 -33.44
C THR A 12 40.85 -47.53 -32.56
N ILE A 13 39.97 -46.67 -33.07
CA ILE A 13 39.33 -45.61 -32.29
C ILE A 13 38.16 -46.23 -31.52
N SER A 14 38.33 -46.44 -30.21
CA SER A 14 37.22 -46.72 -29.30
C SER A 14 36.50 -45.40 -29.02
N ALA A 15 35.27 -45.26 -29.52
CA ALA A 15 34.37 -44.18 -29.15
C ALA A 15 33.93 -44.38 -27.68
N LEU A 16 34.48 -43.56 -26.78
CA LEU A 16 33.93 -43.40 -25.43
C LEU A 16 32.60 -42.65 -25.56
N LEU A 17 31.49 -43.38 -25.42
CA LEU A 17 30.18 -42.82 -25.10
C LEU A 17 30.28 -42.17 -23.71
N MET A 18 30.47 -40.86 -23.66
CA MET A 18 30.20 -40.10 -22.44
C MET A 18 28.70 -40.21 -22.14
N PRO A 19 28.29 -40.61 -20.92
CA PRO A 19 26.88 -40.57 -20.56
C PRO A 19 26.41 -39.12 -20.66
N ALA A 20 25.34 -38.89 -21.42
CA ALA A 20 24.63 -37.62 -21.37
C ALA A 20 24.22 -37.40 -19.91
N SER A 21 24.82 -36.41 -19.25
CA SER A 21 24.34 -35.92 -17.96
C SER A 21 22.93 -35.39 -18.19
N VAL A 22 21.92 -36.20 -17.87
CA VAL A 22 20.54 -35.76 -17.81
C VAL A 22 20.49 -34.73 -16.70
N SER A 23 20.38 -33.45 -17.07
CA SER A 23 20.15 -32.38 -16.10
C SER A 23 18.84 -32.67 -15.39
N ALA A 24 18.79 -32.44 -14.08
CA ALA A 24 17.52 -32.44 -13.38
C ALA A 24 16.63 -31.34 -13.95
N GLU A 25 15.34 -31.65 -14.12
CA GLU A 25 14.33 -30.70 -14.58
C GLU A 25 13.59 -30.14 -13.37
N SER A 26 13.22 -28.86 -13.43
CA SER A 26 12.46 -28.19 -12.39
C SER A 26 11.42 -27.23 -12.95
N LEU A 27 10.44 -26.90 -12.12
CA LEU A 27 9.41 -25.91 -12.43
C LEU A 27 9.03 -25.17 -11.14
N LEU A 28 9.18 -23.84 -11.13
CA LEU A 28 8.63 -22.97 -10.10
C LEU A 28 7.32 -22.36 -10.57
N VAL A 29 6.28 -22.47 -9.75
CA VAL A 29 4.96 -21.89 -9.99
C VAL A 29 4.66 -20.91 -8.86
N GLU A 30 4.67 -19.62 -9.19
CA GLU A 30 4.23 -18.54 -8.32
C GLU A 30 2.70 -18.51 -8.26
N THR A 31 2.12 -18.51 -7.05
CA THR A 31 0.67 -18.63 -6.90
C THR A 31 -0.06 -17.34 -7.22
N GLU A 32 0.61 -16.20 -7.05
CA GLU A 32 0.17 -14.92 -7.55
C GLU A 32 -0.02 -14.90 -9.07
N SER A 33 0.61 -15.81 -9.82
CA SER A 33 0.48 -15.95 -11.28
C SER A 33 -0.66 -16.86 -11.71
N PHE A 34 -1.43 -17.44 -10.78
CA PHE A 34 -2.55 -18.30 -11.14
C PHE A 34 -3.59 -17.55 -12.00
N ASP A 35 -4.10 -18.24 -13.03
CA ASP A 35 -5.09 -17.71 -13.98
C ASP A 35 -6.41 -17.36 -13.28
N ASN A 36 -6.81 -18.20 -12.33
CA ASN A 36 -8.00 -18.00 -11.51
C ASN A 36 -7.65 -18.14 -10.02
N HIS A 37 -7.99 -17.15 -9.22
CA HIS A 37 -7.78 -17.19 -7.77
C HIS A 37 -8.92 -17.84 -7.00
N GLY A 38 -10.06 -18.13 -7.64
CA GLY A 38 -11.24 -18.62 -6.95
C GLY A 38 -11.67 -17.61 -5.90
N GLY A 39 -11.66 -18.01 -4.62
CA GLY A 39 -11.87 -17.07 -3.50
C GLY A 39 -10.60 -16.69 -2.73
N TRP A 40 -9.41 -17.08 -3.21
CA TRP A 40 -8.13 -16.65 -2.63
C TRP A 40 -7.87 -15.18 -2.97
N GLN A 41 -7.35 -14.43 -2.01
CA GLN A 41 -6.99 -13.03 -2.16
C GLN A 41 -5.49 -12.91 -2.47
N LEU A 42 -5.12 -12.02 -3.39
CA LEU A 42 -3.73 -11.64 -3.62
C LEU A 42 -3.29 -10.64 -2.55
N ASP A 43 -2.32 -11.02 -1.73
CA ASP A 43 -1.72 -10.14 -0.74
C ASP A 43 -0.35 -9.63 -1.23
N THR A 44 -0.23 -8.31 -1.35
CA THR A 44 1.01 -7.61 -1.74
C THR A 44 1.55 -6.70 -0.63
N GLN A 45 0.93 -6.70 0.56
CA GLN A 45 1.24 -5.74 1.62
C GLN A 45 2.59 -6.00 2.30
N PHE A 46 3.05 -7.25 2.31
CA PHE A 46 4.23 -7.66 3.09
C PHE A 46 5.41 -8.13 2.24
N ILE A 47 5.43 -7.80 0.94
CA ILE A 47 6.48 -8.21 -0.02
C ILE A 47 7.89 -7.92 0.51
N GLU A 48 8.10 -6.79 1.19
CA GLU A 48 9.38 -6.42 1.81
C GLU A 48 9.84 -7.38 2.92
N LEU A 49 8.90 -8.10 3.54
CA LEU A 49 9.17 -9.07 4.61
C LEU A 49 9.32 -10.49 4.08
N MET A 50 8.47 -10.90 3.14
CA MET A 50 8.45 -12.28 2.65
C MET A 50 9.20 -12.51 1.34
N GLY A 51 9.51 -11.45 0.60
CA GLY A 51 10.21 -11.50 -0.69
C GLY A 51 9.31 -11.69 -1.92
N SER A 52 7.99 -11.83 -1.74
CA SER A 52 7.05 -12.09 -2.84
C SER A 52 5.60 -11.78 -2.46
N PRO A 53 4.72 -11.53 -3.44
CA PRO A 53 3.28 -11.66 -3.26
C PRO A 53 2.90 -13.10 -2.91
N TYR A 54 1.67 -13.32 -2.42
CA TYR A 54 1.18 -14.66 -2.14
C TYR A 54 -0.35 -14.69 -2.14
N LEU A 55 -0.91 -15.91 -2.30
CA LEU A 55 -2.33 -16.14 -2.17
C LEU A 55 -2.76 -16.44 -0.73
N LEU A 56 -3.88 -15.85 -0.33
CA LEU A 56 -4.49 -15.93 1.00
C LEU A 56 -5.95 -16.41 0.94
N ALA A 57 -6.26 -17.56 1.55
CA ALA A 57 -7.61 -18.10 1.64
C ALA A 57 -8.47 -17.38 2.72
N HIS A 58 -8.96 -16.19 2.41
CA HIS A 58 -9.67 -15.32 3.34
C HIS A 58 -11.19 -15.60 3.39
N GLY A 59 -11.57 -16.81 3.82
CA GLY A 59 -12.96 -17.29 3.78
C GLY A 59 -13.83 -16.96 5.00
N MET A 60 -13.27 -16.31 6.02
CA MET A 60 -13.95 -15.95 7.28
C MET A 60 -14.68 -17.14 7.94
N GLY A 61 -14.06 -18.32 7.93
CA GLY A 61 -14.58 -19.56 8.52
C GLY A 61 -15.40 -20.44 7.58
N LYS A 62 -15.40 -20.15 6.28
CA LYS A 62 -15.88 -21.05 5.24
C LYS A 62 -14.76 -21.25 4.22
N PRO A 63 -14.42 -22.49 3.83
CA PRO A 63 -13.45 -22.71 2.77
C PRO A 63 -13.78 -21.92 1.50
N VAL A 64 -12.78 -21.29 0.90
CA VAL A 64 -12.93 -20.53 -0.35
C VAL A 64 -12.88 -21.45 -1.57
N GLU A 65 -13.39 -20.96 -2.71
CA GLU A 65 -13.25 -21.67 -3.98
C GLU A 65 -11.78 -21.80 -4.39
N ASP A 66 -11.44 -22.92 -5.03
CA ASP A 66 -10.06 -23.26 -5.40
C ASP A 66 -9.42 -22.22 -6.34
N ALA A 67 -8.17 -21.86 -6.06
CA ALA A 67 -7.31 -21.18 -7.03
C ALA A 67 -6.73 -22.21 -8.00
N LYS A 68 -6.67 -21.89 -9.30
CA LYS A 68 -6.24 -22.82 -10.36
C LYS A 68 -5.41 -22.14 -11.44
N THR A 69 -4.50 -22.90 -12.03
CA THR A 69 -3.76 -22.53 -13.25
C THR A 69 -3.35 -23.78 -14.02
N THR A 70 -3.08 -23.63 -15.31
CA THR A 70 -2.46 -24.68 -16.12
C THR A 70 -1.02 -24.31 -16.43
N VAL A 71 -0.09 -25.19 -16.08
CA VAL A 71 1.34 -24.99 -16.31
C VAL A 71 1.88 -26.03 -17.28
N LYS A 72 3.06 -25.74 -17.85
CA LYS A 72 3.78 -26.67 -18.71
C LYS A 72 5.03 -27.19 -18.02
N PHE A 73 5.02 -28.46 -17.64
CA PHE A 73 6.20 -29.16 -17.14
C PHE A 73 7.24 -29.37 -18.25
N PRO A 74 8.55 -29.27 -17.95
CA PRO A 74 9.61 -29.49 -18.95
C PRO A 74 9.57 -30.91 -19.54
N THR A 75 9.31 -31.91 -18.68
CA THR A 75 9.24 -33.32 -19.06
C THR A 75 8.18 -34.08 -18.25
N THR A 76 7.70 -35.20 -18.77
CA THR A 76 6.89 -36.17 -18.01
C THR A 76 7.76 -37.00 -17.07
N GLY A 77 7.23 -37.43 -15.94
CA GLY A 77 7.91 -38.29 -14.98
C GLY A 77 7.55 -37.97 -13.53
N THR A 78 8.29 -38.55 -12.59
CA THR A 78 8.09 -38.31 -11.16
C THR A 78 8.80 -37.03 -10.70
N TYR A 79 8.05 -36.12 -10.08
CA TYR A 79 8.58 -34.90 -9.47
C TYR A 79 8.40 -34.92 -7.95
N GLN A 80 9.40 -34.45 -7.22
CA GLN A 80 9.26 -33.99 -5.85
C GLN A 80 8.49 -32.66 -5.84
N VAL A 81 7.63 -32.47 -4.84
CA VAL A 81 6.85 -31.24 -4.68
C VAL A 81 7.25 -30.54 -3.39
N PHE A 82 7.48 -29.24 -3.46
CA PHE A 82 7.69 -28.37 -2.31
C PHE A 82 6.71 -27.18 -2.38
N VAL A 83 6.13 -26.81 -1.24
CA VAL A 83 5.19 -25.67 -1.16
C VAL A 83 5.72 -24.66 -0.16
N ARG A 84 5.89 -23.40 -0.57
CA ARG A 84 6.31 -22.31 0.31
C ARG A 84 5.11 -21.72 1.03
N THR A 85 5.06 -21.90 2.35
CA THR A 85 3.92 -21.56 3.20
C THR A 85 4.34 -21.45 4.68
N LYS A 86 3.41 -21.05 5.55
CA LYS A 86 3.59 -20.97 7.00
C LYS A 86 2.29 -21.30 7.72
N ASP A 87 2.42 -21.74 8.96
CA ASP A 87 1.36 -21.68 9.97
C ASP A 87 1.41 -20.27 10.58
N TRP A 88 0.39 -19.47 10.27
CA TRP A 88 0.40 -18.06 10.60
C TRP A 88 0.10 -17.74 12.07
N VAL A 89 -0.39 -18.71 12.85
CA VAL A 89 -0.61 -18.53 14.30
C VAL A 89 0.49 -19.17 15.15
N LYS A 90 1.37 -19.98 14.55
CA LYS A 90 2.40 -20.74 15.27
C LYS A 90 3.33 -19.90 16.13
N GLN A 91 3.59 -18.64 15.76
CA GLN A 91 4.43 -17.73 16.54
C GLN A 91 3.90 -17.44 17.97
N TRP A 92 2.64 -17.80 18.25
CA TRP A 92 2.03 -17.66 19.57
C TRP A 92 1.68 -18.99 20.24
N ASP A 93 2.14 -20.12 19.70
CA ASP A 93 1.81 -21.48 20.18
C ASP A 93 0.31 -21.66 20.46
N ALA A 94 -0.51 -21.13 19.55
CA ALA A 94 -1.96 -21.07 19.72
C ALA A 94 -2.56 -22.49 19.78
N PRO A 95 -3.56 -22.75 20.64
CA PRO A 95 -4.08 -24.10 20.84
C PRO A 95 -5.02 -24.52 19.70
N GLY A 96 -5.14 -25.84 19.53
CA GLY A 96 -6.00 -26.45 18.50
C GLY A 96 -5.25 -26.68 17.18
N GLU A 97 -5.99 -27.15 16.18
CA GLU A 97 -5.45 -27.32 14.83
C GLU A 97 -5.11 -25.96 14.21
N PRO A 98 -3.99 -25.86 13.47
CA PRO A 98 -3.65 -24.64 12.75
C PRO A 98 -4.80 -24.16 11.84
N PRO A 99 -5.16 -22.88 11.86
CA PRO A 99 -5.97 -22.29 10.80
C PRO A 99 -5.17 -22.26 9.49
N GLY A 100 -5.89 -22.09 8.38
CA GLY A 100 -5.26 -21.86 7.08
C GLY A 100 -4.67 -23.12 6.46
N GLN A 101 -5.17 -24.30 6.83
CA GLN A 101 -4.78 -25.55 6.20
C GLN A 101 -5.32 -25.62 4.77
N PHE A 102 -4.51 -26.13 3.86
CA PHE A 102 -4.90 -26.34 2.47
C PHE A 102 -4.19 -27.55 1.87
N ARG A 103 -4.67 -27.99 0.70
CA ARG A 103 -4.05 -29.04 -0.13
C ARG A 103 -3.71 -28.49 -1.50
N VAL A 104 -2.75 -29.15 -2.13
CA VAL A 104 -2.41 -28.91 -3.54
C VAL A 104 -2.89 -30.10 -4.36
N SER A 105 -3.50 -29.84 -5.51
CA SER A 105 -3.78 -30.86 -6.52
C SER A 105 -2.96 -30.59 -7.78
N VAL A 106 -2.50 -31.66 -8.42
CA VAL A 106 -1.67 -31.61 -9.64
C VAL A 106 -2.19 -32.68 -10.59
N GLY A 107 -2.61 -32.29 -11.79
CA GLY A 107 -3.17 -33.20 -12.80
C GLY A 107 -4.43 -33.92 -12.32
N GLY A 108 -5.28 -33.24 -11.55
CA GLY A 108 -6.48 -33.83 -10.94
C GLY A 108 -6.22 -34.75 -9.74
N LYS A 109 -4.96 -34.99 -9.35
CA LYS A 109 -4.61 -35.75 -8.14
C LYS A 109 -4.28 -34.82 -6.99
N THR A 110 -5.07 -34.88 -5.92
CA THR A 110 -4.79 -34.17 -4.67
C THR A 110 -3.67 -34.86 -3.89
N LEU A 111 -2.69 -34.09 -3.43
CA LEU A 111 -1.63 -34.60 -2.56
C LEU A 111 -2.19 -34.91 -1.16
N ASP A 112 -1.71 -35.99 -0.54
CA ASP A 112 -2.17 -36.39 0.80
C ASP A 112 -1.75 -35.40 1.90
N HIS A 113 -0.65 -34.68 1.67
CA HIS A 113 -0.08 -33.73 2.62
C HIS A 113 -0.98 -32.51 2.84
N ILE A 114 -1.11 -32.07 4.10
CA ILE A 114 -1.83 -30.85 4.49
C ILE A 114 -0.80 -29.77 4.80
N PHE A 115 -0.83 -28.70 4.01
CA PHE A 115 0.09 -27.57 4.12
C PHE A 115 -0.41 -26.50 5.10
N GLY A 116 0.48 -25.57 5.45
CA GLY A 116 0.15 -24.46 6.37
C GLY A 116 0.21 -24.82 7.86
N THR A 117 0.92 -25.91 8.22
CA THR A 117 0.89 -26.48 9.58
C THR A 117 2.23 -26.51 10.32
N GLN A 118 3.35 -26.23 9.63
CA GLN A 118 4.68 -26.61 10.14
C GLN A 118 5.47 -25.50 10.82
N SER A 119 5.53 -24.29 10.25
CA SER A 119 6.49 -23.24 10.68
C SER A 119 5.82 -21.88 10.88
N ALA A 120 6.26 -21.11 11.89
CA ALA A 120 5.85 -19.72 12.09
C ALA A 120 6.42 -18.76 11.04
N GLN A 121 7.57 -19.12 10.47
CA GLN A 121 8.24 -18.38 9.41
C GLN A 121 7.92 -19.00 8.05
N TRP A 122 7.91 -18.16 7.01
CA TRP A 122 7.80 -18.61 5.62
C TRP A 122 8.89 -19.62 5.29
N GLY A 123 8.51 -20.78 4.75
CA GLY A 123 9.45 -21.83 4.41
C GLY A 123 8.86 -22.90 3.51
N TRP A 124 9.72 -23.73 2.94
CA TRP A 124 9.34 -24.81 2.04
C TRP A 124 8.94 -26.06 2.82
N GLN A 125 7.73 -26.56 2.57
CA GLN A 125 7.20 -27.80 3.13
C GLN A 125 7.22 -28.89 2.04
N PRO A 126 7.82 -30.06 2.31
CA PRO A 126 7.82 -31.17 1.35
C PRO A 126 6.40 -31.74 1.22
N GLY A 127 5.91 -31.83 -0.02
CA GLY A 127 4.59 -32.33 -0.39
C GLY A 127 4.56 -33.80 -0.82
N GLY A 128 5.72 -34.46 -0.89
CA GLY A 128 5.86 -35.81 -1.44
C GLY A 128 6.15 -35.78 -2.94
N THR A 129 5.65 -36.78 -3.67
CA THR A 129 5.88 -36.92 -5.11
C THR A 129 4.59 -36.94 -5.91
N VAL A 130 4.67 -36.50 -7.15
CA VAL A 130 3.61 -36.60 -8.16
C VAL A 130 4.17 -37.17 -9.46
N GLU A 131 3.36 -37.97 -10.15
CA GLU A 131 3.67 -38.46 -11.50
C GLU A 131 3.02 -37.53 -12.52
N ILE A 132 3.82 -36.92 -13.39
CA ILE A 132 3.35 -36.05 -14.47
C ILE A 132 3.29 -36.86 -15.76
N THR A 133 2.07 -37.12 -16.24
CA THR A 133 1.82 -37.91 -17.46
C THR A 133 1.64 -37.07 -18.71
N GLU A 134 1.26 -35.80 -18.55
CA GLU A 134 1.03 -34.83 -19.63
C GLU A 134 1.78 -33.54 -19.29
N PRO A 135 2.58 -32.96 -20.23
CA PRO A 135 3.33 -31.74 -19.95
C PRO A 135 2.44 -30.57 -19.54
N GLU A 136 1.28 -30.40 -20.18
CA GLU A 136 0.27 -29.43 -19.75
C GLU A 136 -0.55 -30.05 -18.61
N THR A 137 -0.45 -29.46 -17.43
CA THR A 137 -1.06 -30.00 -16.21
C THR A 137 -1.69 -28.88 -15.39
N GLU A 138 -2.94 -29.09 -14.96
CA GLU A 138 -3.61 -28.18 -14.02
C GLU A 138 -3.03 -28.35 -12.61
N ILE A 139 -2.81 -27.23 -11.94
CA ILE A 139 -2.47 -27.13 -10.52
C ILE A 139 -3.59 -26.36 -9.82
N SER A 140 -4.00 -26.83 -8.64
CA SER A 140 -4.97 -26.12 -7.80
C SER A 140 -4.61 -26.08 -6.32
N LEU A 141 -5.05 -25.01 -5.64
CA LEU A 141 -5.02 -24.87 -4.19
C LEU A 141 -6.44 -25.07 -3.64
N HIS A 142 -6.58 -26.00 -2.70
CA HIS A 142 -7.84 -26.32 -2.05
C HIS A 142 -7.80 -25.93 -0.57
N ASP A 143 -8.52 -24.88 -0.20
CA ASP A 143 -8.66 -24.45 1.20
C ASP A 143 -9.48 -25.46 2.00
N LEU A 144 -9.03 -25.80 3.20
CA LEU A 144 -9.71 -26.74 4.10
C LEU A 144 -10.40 -26.05 5.28
N THR A 145 -10.10 -24.79 5.55
CA THR A 145 -10.44 -24.14 6.83
C THR A 145 -11.24 -22.85 6.68
N GLY A 146 -11.02 -22.07 5.62
CA GLY A 146 -11.59 -20.73 5.50
C GLY A 146 -10.91 -19.68 6.37
N PHE A 147 -9.71 -19.95 6.90
CA PHE A 147 -9.02 -19.09 7.86
C PHE A 147 -7.58 -18.77 7.44
N ASP A 148 -7.44 -18.01 6.35
CA ASP A 148 -6.21 -17.31 6.01
C ASP A 148 -5.04 -18.25 5.67
N GLY A 149 -5.35 -19.36 4.98
CA GLY A 149 -4.34 -20.27 4.42
C GLY A 149 -3.47 -19.56 3.41
N ARG A 150 -2.16 -19.84 3.41
CA ARG A 150 -1.17 -19.05 2.66
C ARG A 150 -0.37 -19.93 1.74
N CYS A 151 -0.27 -19.56 0.48
CA CYS A 151 0.63 -20.21 -0.45
C CYS A 151 1.36 -19.12 -1.23
N ASP A 152 2.69 -19.14 -1.24
CA ASP A 152 3.50 -18.24 -2.07
C ASP A 152 3.83 -18.93 -3.39
N ALA A 153 4.52 -20.07 -3.34
CA ALA A 153 4.95 -20.77 -4.54
C ALA A 153 4.98 -22.29 -4.35
N ILE A 154 4.93 -23.00 -5.48
CA ILE A 154 5.07 -24.46 -5.55
C ILE A 154 6.26 -24.75 -6.45
N TRP A 155 7.20 -25.55 -5.96
CA TRP A 155 8.38 -25.96 -6.72
C TRP A 155 8.37 -27.46 -6.96
N PHE A 156 8.63 -27.83 -8.21
CA PHE A 156 8.71 -29.21 -8.66
C PHE A 156 10.14 -29.51 -9.13
N THR A 157 10.67 -30.68 -8.80
CA THR A 157 11.99 -31.11 -9.30
C THR A 157 12.06 -32.62 -9.49
N THR A 158 12.74 -33.08 -10.54
CA THR A 158 13.07 -34.51 -10.72
C THR A 158 14.27 -34.96 -9.88
N ASP A 159 15.02 -34.03 -9.29
CA ASP A 159 16.15 -34.35 -8.39
C ASP A 159 15.64 -34.65 -6.99
N ALA A 160 15.67 -35.93 -6.62
CA ALA A 160 15.26 -36.39 -5.30
C ALA A 160 16.13 -35.87 -4.14
N SER A 161 17.31 -35.31 -4.43
CA SER A 161 18.23 -34.73 -3.44
C SER A 161 18.16 -33.20 -3.35
N ALA A 162 17.51 -32.54 -4.31
CA ALA A 162 17.46 -31.10 -4.35
C ALA A 162 16.47 -30.55 -3.32
N THR A 163 16.83 -29.41 -2.73
CA THR A 163 15.97 -28.61 -1.86
C THR A 163 15.96 -27.17 -2.34
N PRO A 164 14.79 -26.51 -2.33
CA PRO A 164 14.72 -25.12 -2.73
C PRO A 164 15.42 -24.23 -1.70
N PRO A 165 16.03 -23.11 -2.12
CA PRO A 165 16.73 -22.22 -1.20
C PRO A 165 15.75 -21.54 -0.23
N ALA A 166 16.24 -21.26 0.98
CA ALA A 166 15.48 -20.61 2.04
C ALA A 166 15.48 -19.06 1.95
N GLU A 167 16.13 -18.46 0.96
CA GLU A 167 16.27 -17.00 0.90
C GLU A 167 14.92 -16.27 0.74
N ALA A 168 14.64 -15.35 1.66
CA ALA A 168 13.49 -14.44 1.62
C ALA A 168 13.88 -13.09 1.01
N LYS A 169 14.47 -13.08 -0.19
CA LYS A 169 14.82 -11.86 -0.92
C LYS A 169 13.87 -11.65 -2.10
N ILE A 170 13.44 -10.41 -2.30
CA ILE A 170 12.64 -10.01 -3.48
C ILE A 170 13.40 -10.39 -4.75
N LEU A 171 12.76 -11.22 -5.58
CA LEU A 171 13.31 -11.71 -6.85
C LEU A 171 14.76 -12.20 -6.73
N SER A 172 15.02 -13.16 -5.84
CA SER A 172 16.32 -13.80 -5.70
C SER A 172 16.83 -14.36 -7.04
N SER A 173 18.15 -14.46 -7.21
CA SER A 173 18.74 -14.97 -8.46
C SER A 173 18.23 -16.36 -8.82
N TRP A 174 17.98 -17.20 -7.82
CA TRP A 174 17.35 -18.51 -8.01
C TRP A 174 15.93 -18.39 -8.56
N ARG A 175 15.07 -17.57 -7.93
CA ARG A 175 13.68 -17.36 -8.38
C ARG A 175 13.63 -16.82 -9.81
N LYS A 176 14.48 -15.85 -10.14
CA LYS A 176 14.61 -15.34 -11.53
C LYS A 176 14.99 -16.44 -12.52
N THR A 177 15.92 -17.31 -12.14
CA THR A 177 16.38 -18.41 -12.99
C THR A 177 15.28 -19.46 -13.20
N GLU A 178 14.60 -19.90 -12.14
CA GLU A 178 13.53 -20.90 -12.23
C GLU A 178 12.30 -20.41 -13.00
N LEU A 179 12.01 -19.11 -12.95
CA LEU A 179 10.92 -18.48 -13.70
C LEU A 179 11.31 -18.14 -15.14
N GLY A 180 12.58 -18.28 -15.52
CA GLY A 180 13.07 -17.86 -16.83
C GLY A 180 12.91 -16.36 -17.08
N LEU A 181 12.97 -15.53 -16.02
CA LEU A 181 12.83 -14.08 -16.17
C LEU A 181 14.00 -13.50 -16.97
N PRO A 182 13.77 -12.51 -17.85
CA PRO A 182 14.84 -11.82 -18.56
C PRO A 182 15.90 -11.26 -17.60
N GLU A 183 17.17 -11.31 -18.02
CA GLU A 183 18.28 -10.74 -17.24
C GLU A 183 18.13 -9.22 -17.08
N ASN A 184 17.69 -8.55 -18.15
CA ASN A 184 17.49 -7.10 -18.18
C ASN A 184 16.01 -6.74 -17.96
N PRO A 185 15.72 -5.69 -17.16
CA PRO A 185 14.36 -5.19 -17.01
C PRO A 185 13.86 -4.55 -18.32
N ILE A 186 12.54 -4.41 -18.43
CA ILE A 186 11.93 -3.56 -19.45
C ILE A 186 12.17 -2.10 -19.07
N GLU A 187 12.76 -1.33 -19.98
CA GLU A 187 12.97 0.11 -19.78
C GLU A 187 11.67 0.87 -20.03
N ASP A 188 11.24 1.66 -19.05
CA ASP A 188 10.10 2.57 -19.14
C ASP A 188 10.56 4.00 -18.83
N GLY A 189 10.45 4.89 -19.81
CA GLY A 189 10.81 6.31 -19.69
C GLY A 189 11.71 6.82 -20.82
N PRO A 190 12.32 8.01 -20.66
CA PRO A 190 12.29 8.83 -19.45
C PRO A 190 10.94 9.53 -19.22
N TYR A 191 10.52 9.59 -17.96
CA TYR A 191 9.40 10.41 -17.50
C TYR A 191 9.92 11.74 -16.92
N ASP A 192 9.06 12.76 -16.90
CA ASP A 192 9.36 13.98 -16.16
C ASP A 192 9.25 13.73 -14.65
N LEU A 193 8.23 12.97 -14.25
CA LEU A 193 7.96 12.58 -12.86
C LEU A 193 7.57 11.10 -12.74
N VAL A 194 8.24 10.37 -11.84
CA VAL A 194 7.86 9.01 -11.43
C VAL A 194 7.21 9.07 -10.05
N VAL A 195 5.93 8.74 -9.95
CA VAL A 195 5.14 8.73 -8.71
C VAL A 195 4.94 7.29 -8.25
N VAL A 196 5.38 6.95 -7.04
CA VAL A 196 5.24 5.61 -6.48
C VAL A 196 4.26 5.61 -5.31
N GLY A 197 3.14 4.89 -5.47
CA GLY A 197 2.06 4.76 -4.50
C GLY A 197 0.76 5.40 -4.99
N GLY A 198 -0.25 4.58 -5.32
CA GLY A 198 -1.55 5.00 -5.86
C GLY A 198 -2.60 5.38 -4.81
N GLY A 199 -2.19 5.88 -3.63
CA GLY A 199 -3.10 6.46 -2.64
C GLY A 199 -3.60 7.84 -3.04
N TYR A 200 -4.43 8.48 -2.20
CA TYR A 200 -4.91 9.85 -2.45
C TYR A 200 -3.77 10.84 -2.76
N SER A 201 -2.62 10.74 -2.05
CA SER A 201 -1.45 11.57 -2.33
C SER A 201 -0.85 11.33 -3.72
N GLY A 202 -0.65 10.08 -4.12
CA GLY A 202 -0.08 9.78 -5.45
C GLY A 202 -1.03 10.07 -6.60
N ILE A 203 -2.33 9.83 -6.43
CA ILE A 203 -3.35 10.20 -7.42
C ILE A 203 -3.36 11.74 -7.59
N GLY A 204 -3.42 12.49 -6.48
CA GLY A 204 -3.37 13.95 -6.51
C GLY A 204 -2.09 14.48 -7.14
N THR A 205 -0.94 13.86 -6.83
CA THR A 205 0.36 14.18 -7.45
C THR A 205 0.32 13.98 -8.96
N ALA A 206 -0.09 12.79 -9.41
CA ALA A 206 -0.06 12.43 -10.82
C ALA A 206 -1.02 13.26 -11.67
N ILE A 207 -2.27 13.43 -11.22
CA ILE A 207 -3.26 14.25 -11.95
C ILE A 207 -2.78 15.71 -12.03
N SER A 208 -2.31 16.27 -10.91
CA SER A 208 -1.88 17.66 -10.89
C SER A 208 -0.66 17.90 -11.78
N ALA A 209 0.35 17.03 -11.72
CA ALA A 209 1.52 17.07 -12.60
C ALA A 209 1.13 16.95 -14.08
N ALA A 210 0.30 15.96 -14.41
CA ALA A 210 -0.15 15.69 -15.78
C ALA A 210 -0.94 16.86 -16.38
N ARG A 211 -1.86 17.46 -15.60
CA ARG A 211 -2.60 18.67 -15.99
C ARG A 211 -1.66 19.87 -16.16
N MET A 212 -0.57 19.95 -15.39
CA MET A 212 0.46 20.97 -15.59
C MET A 212 1.46 20.66 -16.72
N GLY A 213 1.16 19.68 -17.57
CA GLY A 213 1.84 19.46 -18.85
C GLY A 213 3.11 18.63 -18.79
N ILE A 214 3.33 17.85 -17.72
CA ILE A 214 4.50 16.96 -17.63
C ILE A 214 4.09 15.48 -17.69
N LYS A 215 4.96 14.62 -18.23
CA LYS A 215 4.75 13.18 -18.36
C LYS A 215 4.99 12.46 -17.04
N VAL A 216 4.02 11.64 -16.65
CA VAL A 216 4.00 10.97 -15.34
C VAL A 216 3.91 9.46 -15.49
N ALA A 217 4.76 8.72 -14.77
CA ALA A 217 4.50 7.33 -14.43
C ALA A 217 3.83 7.28 -13.04
N LEU A 218 2.65 6.66 -12.92
CA LEU A 218 2.02 6.39 -11.63
C LEU A 218 2.06 4.88 -11.37
N ILE A 219 2.83 4.48 -10.35
CA ILE A 219 3.11 3.08 -10.01
C ILE A 219 2.35 2.71 -8.73
N GLN A 220 1.54 1.66 -8.77
CA GLN A 220 0.74 1.19 -7.64
C GLN A 220 0.87 -0.32 -7.50
N ASN A 221 1.18 -0.80 -6.29
CA ASN A 221 1.50 -2.20 -6.01
C ASN A 221 0.27 -3.13 -5.86
N ARG A 222 -0.92 -2.64 -6.21
CA ARG A 222 -2.21 -3.32 -6.06
C ARG A 222 -3.08 -3.10 -7.29
N PRO A 223 -4.15 -3.90 -7.48
CA PRO A 223 -5.01 -3.79 -8.65
C PRO A 223 -5.93 -2.57 -8.63
N VAL A 224 -6.01 -1.84 -7.51
CA VAL A 224 -6.87 -0.65 -7.38
C VAL A 224 -6.11 0.55 -6.81
N LEU A 225 -6.62 1.73 -7.12
CA LEU A 225 -6.19 3.02 -6.58
C LEU A 225 -6.94 3.36 -5.29
N GLY A 226 -6.43 4.31 -4.51
CA GLY A 226 -7.07 4.85 -3.29
C GLY A 226 -6.30 4.56 -2.00
N GLY A 227 -5.33 3.64 -2.01
CA GLY A 227 -4.52 3.35 -0.81
C GLY A 227 -5.39 2.77 0.31
N ASN A 228 -5.34 3.34 1.51
CA ASN A 228 -6.25 2.95 2.61
C ASN A 228 -7.73 3.33 2.31
N GLY A 229 -7.96 4.22 1.35
CA GLY A 229 -9.29 4.63 0.88
C GLY A 229 -9.77 3.89 -0.37
N SER A 230 -9.25 2.68 -0.57
CA SER A 230 -9.76 1.72 -1.55
C SER A 230 -10.78 0.79 -0.90
N SER A 231 -11.50 0.05 -1.72
CA SER A 231 -12.43 -0.99 -1.27
C SER A 231 -11.78 -2.14 -0.47
N GLU A 232 -10.45 -2.30 -0.57
CA GLU A 232 -9.68 -3.35 0.11
C GLU A 232 -9.48 -3.05 1.62
N VAL A 233 -9.32 -1.77 2.00
CA VAL A 233 -9.03 -1.34 3.39
C VAL A 233 -10.20 -0.58 4.01
N ARG A 234 -10.96 0.15 3.19
CA ARG A 234 -12.22 0.83 3.54
C ARG A 234 -12.14 1.94 4.60
N VAL A 235 -11.10 2.76 4.55
CA VAL A 235 -11.01 4.01 5.34
C VAL A 235 -11.57 5.17 4.51
N TRP A 236 -12.70 5.74 4.94
CA TRP A 236 -13.37 6.85 4.24
C TRP A 236 -12.55 8.13 4.13
N ALA A 237 -12.79 8.92 3.08
CA ALA A 237 -12.10 10.18 2.86
C ALA A 237 -12.62 11.29 3.80
N GLN A 238 -11.78 11.66 4.75
CA GLN A 238 -12.02 12.78 5.67
C GLN A 238 -11.00 13.91 5.45
N GLY A 239 -11.23 15.03 6.14
CA GLY A 239 -10.50 16.29 5.97
C GLY A 239 -11.29 17.27 5.10
N LEU A 240 -11.33 18.54 5.50
CA LEU A 240 -11.91 19.56 4.63
C LEU A 240 -10.91 19.93 3.54
N VAL A 241 -11.42 20.15 2.34
CA VAL A 241 -10.69 20.67 1.19
C VAL A 241 -11.11 22.11 0.93
N ARG A 242 -10.40 22.82 0.03
CA ARG A 242 -10.80 24.15 -0.42
C ARG A 242 -10.92 25.14 0.75
N ARG A 243 -9.86 25.21 1.57
CA ARG A 243 -9.73 26.10 2.74
C ARG A 243 -8.40 26.88 2.68
N GLY A 244 -8.19 27.81 3.60
CA GLY A 244 -6.93 28.56 3.72
C GLY A 244 -6.65 29.54 2.58
N GLU A 245 -5.38 29.88 2.37
CA GLU A 245 -4.93 30.86 1.36
C GLU A 245 -5.20 30.38 -0.08
N PHE A 246 -5.20 29.06 -0.32
CA PHE A 246 -5.32 28.46 -1.64
C PHE A 246 -6.60 27.61 -1.75
N PRO A 247 -7.79 28.24 -1.89
CA PRO A 247 -9.08 27.55 -1.86
C PRO A 247 -9.32 26.60 -3.04
N HIS A 248 -8.48 26.62 -4.07
CA HIS A 248 -8.54 25.65 -5.18
C HIS A 248 -7.77 24.36 -4.88
N ILE A 249 -6.95 24.32 -3.83
CA ILE A 249 -6.29 23.09 -3.40
C ILE A 249 -7.34 22.16 -2.77
N GLY A 250 -7.41 20.94 -3.31
CA GLY A 250 -8.37 19.91 -2.95
C GLY A 250 -9.52 19.75 -3.94
N GLU A 251 -9.58 20.52 -5.03
CA GLU A 251 -10.56 20.29 -6.11
C GLU A 251 -10.30 18.96 -6.84
N ILE A 252 -9.03 18.59 -7.06
CA ILE A 252 -8.70 17.28 -7.64
C ILE A 252 -9.06 16.18 -6.64
N VAL A 253 -8.88 16.43 -5.34
CA VAL A 253 -9.31 15.51 -4.27
C VAL A 253 -10.83 15.33 -4.25
N ASP A 254 -11.62 16.36 -4.47
CA ASP A 254 -13.08 16.27 -4.58
C ASP A 254 -13.50 15.38 -5.76
N GLU A 255 -12.82 15.50 -6.92
CA GLU A 255 -13.09 14.66 -8.10
C GLU A 255 -12.92 13.16 -7.80
N ILE A 256 -11.92 12.78 -7.01
CA ILE A 256 -11.55 11.37 -6.75
C ILE A 256 -12.11 10.81 -5.44
N SER A 257 -12.65 11.66 -4.56
CA SER A 257 -13.13 11.26 -3.23
C SER A 257 -14.23 10.22 -3.31
N ASP A 258 -14.17 9.24 -2.39
CA ASP A 258 -15.27 8.31 -2.14
C ASP A 258 -16.49 9.01 -1.54
N HIS A 259 -17.64 8.33 -1.58
CA HIS A 259 -18.88 8.78 -0.96
C HIS A 259 -19.22 7.99 0.32
N ALA A 260 -18.26 7.22 0.84
CA ALA A 260 -18.42 6.48 2.08
C ALA A 260 -18.71 7.43 3.24
N THR A 261 -19.70 7.07 4.07
CA THR A 261 -20.12 7.86 5.24
C THR A 261 -19.70 7.23 6.58
N LYS A 262 -18.92 6.15 6.53
CA LYS A 262 -18.36 5.45 7.69
C LYS A 262 -17.18 4.57 7.29
N SER A 263 -16.44 4.07 8.28
CA SER A 263 -15.37 3.08 8.08
C SER A 263 -15.57 1.88 9.02
N PRO A 264 -15.73 0.65 8.50
CA PRO A 264 -15.78 0.32 7.08
C PRO A 264 -17.12 0.66 6.43
N GLY A 265 -17.07 1.14 5.18
CA GLY A 265 -18.23 1.20 4.27
C GLY A 265 -18.44 -0.10 3.49
N THR A 266 -19.39 -0.08 2.56
CA THR A 266 -19.57 -1.11 1.51
C THR A 266 -18.46 -1.03 0.46
N TYR A 267 -18.37 -2.01 -0.44
CA TYR A 267 -17.35 -2.03 -1.49
C TYR A 267 -17.52 -0.85 -2.46
N GLU A 268 -18.77 -0.63 -2.89
CA GLU A 268 -19.17 0.33 -3.90
C GLU A 268 -18.97 1.78 -3.45
N GLU A 269 -19.11 2.03 -2.14
CA GLU A 269 -18.92 3.35 -1.54
C GLU A 269 -17.51 3.91 -1.73
N PHE A 270 -16.50 3.06 -1.92
CA PHE A 270 -15.10 3.48 -2.12
C PHE A 270 -14.76 3.83 -3.57
N GLU A 271 -15.63 3.55 -4.54
CA GLU A 271 -15.54 4.01 -5.93
C GLU A 271 -14.17 3.79 -6.60
N ASP A 272 -13.60 2.58 -6.50
CA ASP A 272 -12.28 2.27 -7.09
C ASP A 272 -12.24 2.55 -8.60
N GLU A 273 -13.29 2.15 -9.33
CA GLU A 273 -13.41 2.38 -10.78
C GLU A 273 -13.44 3.87 -11.15
N LYS A 274 -14.05 4.72 -10.31
CA LYS A 274 -14.11 6.17 -10.52
C LYS A 274 -12.70 6.75 -10.47
N LYS A 275 -11.91 6.38 -9.47
CA LYS A 275 -10.52 6.83 -9.29
C LYS A 275 -9.67 6.44 -10.50
N GLU A 276 -9.77 5.18 -10.93
CA GLU A 276 -9.03 4.68 -12.11
C GLU A 276 -9.45 5.39 -13.39
N ARG A 277 -10.76 5.55 -13.63
CA ARG A 277 -11.29 6.25 -14.82
C ARG A 277 -10.77 7.68 -14.91
N ILE A 278 -10.74 8.42 -13.79
CA ILE A 278 -10.25 9.81 -13.77
C ILE A 278 -8.75 9.84 -14.10
N VAL A 279 -7.94 8.97 -13.49
CA VAL A 279 -6.49 8.91 -13.78
C VAL A 279 -6.23 8.54 -15.24
N ARG A 280 -6.92 7.52 -15.78
CA ARG A 280 -6.75 7.10 -17.18
C ARG A 280 -7.24 8.14 -18.19
N ALA A 281 -8.09 9.08 -17.79
CA ALA A 281 -8.55 10.17 -18.65
C ALA A 281 -7.51 11.30 -18.81
N GLU A 282 -6.39 11.26 -18.07
CA GLU A 282 -5.30 12.20 -18.25
C GLU A 282 -4.22 11.65 -19.20
N PRO A 283 -4.03 12.25 -20.39
CA PRO A 283 -3.20 11.68 -21.45
C PRO A 283 -1.70 11.66 -21.13
N ASN A 284 -1.27 12.45 -20.14
CA ASN A 284 0.12 12.52 -19.70
C ASN A 284 0.45 11.51 -18.58
N ILE A 285 -0.50 10.67 -18.15
CA ILE A 285 -0.27 9.65 -17.13
C ILE A 285 -0.16 8.27 -17.79
N SER A 286 0.94 7.58 -17.51
CA SER A 286 1.06 6.13 -17.69
C SER A 286 0.81 5.45 -16.34
N LEU A 287 -0.31 4.74 -16.21
CA LEU A 287 -0.72 4.06 -14.98
C LEU A 287 -0.29 2.60 -14.98
N PHE A 288 0.49 2.21 -13.98
CA PHE A 288 0.99 0.87 -13.73
C PHE A 288 0.39 0.32 -12.43
N LEU A 289 -0.70 -0.43 -12.54
CA LEU A 289 -1.29 -1.19 -11.43
C LEU A 289 -0.55 -2.52 -11.26
N ASN A 290 -0.65 -3.13 -10.08
CA ASN A 290 0.08 -4.35 -9.74
C ASN A 290 1.60 -4.24 -9.90
N HIS A 291 2.21 -3.07 -9.69
CA HIS A 291 3.67 -2.89 -9.79
C HIS A 291 4.27 -2.50 -8.44
N HIS A 292 5.06 -3.39 -7.84
CA HIS A 292 5.68 -3.17 -6.54
C HIS A 292 7.12 -2.68 -6.70
N ALA A 293 7.36 -1.43 -6.29
CA ALA A 293 8.69 -0.84 -6.32
C ALA A 293 9.57 -1.37 -5.18
N TYR A 294 10.77 -1.85 -5.51
CA TYR A 294 11.63 -2.58 -4.56
C TYR A 294 13.13 -2.21 -4.64
N LYS A 295 13.53 -1.42 -5.65
CA LYS A 295 14.92 -0.99 -5.83
C LYS A 295 14.97 0.38 -6.47
N VAL A 296 16.00 1.15 -6.12
CA VAL A 296 16.34 2.44 -6.71
C VAL A 296 17.78 2.37 -7.26
N ASP A 297 18.02 2.94 -8.44
CA ASP A 297 19.38 3.25 -8.92
C ASP A 297 19.67 4.73 -8.63
N MET A 298 20.83 4.99 -8.04
CA MET A 298 21.33 6.34 -7.76
C MET A 298 22.40 6.75 -8.78
N ASP A 299 22.42 8.03 -9.14
CA ASP A 299 23.52 8.72 -9.81
C ASP A 299 24.00 9.82 -8.86
N GLU A 300 25.13 9.58 -8.20
CA GLU A 300 25.59 10.35 -7.03
C GLU A 300 24.50 10.44 -5.95
N ASP A 301 23.97 11.64 -5.69
CA ASP A 301 22.91 11.92 -4.71
C ASP A 301 21.51 11.97 -5.32
N ARG A 302 21.38 11.72 -6.63
CA ARG A 302 20.12 11.80 -7.37
C ARG A 302 19.58 10.41 -7.69
N ILE A 303 18.27 10.26 -7.64
CA ILE A 303 17.63 9.05 -8.14
C ILE A 303 17.68 9.08 -9.68
N ALA A 304 18.20 8.02 -10.29
CA ALA A 304 18.22 7.83 -11.73
C ALA A 304 17.03 6.98 -12.23
N ALA A 305 16.66 5.94 -11.46
CA ALA A 305 15.53 5.09 -11.79
C ALA A 305 14.96 4.34 -10.59
N VAL A 306 13.69 3.95 -10.69
CA VAL A 306 13.01 3.03 -9.76
C VAL A 306 12.72 1.72 -10.49
N TYR A 307 12.92 0.58 -9.83
CA TYR A 307 12.54 -0.72 -10.34
C TYR A 307 11.28 -1.17 -9.64
N ALA A 308 10.32 -1.65 -10.42
CA ALA A 308 9.16 -2.36 -9.91
C ALA A 308 8.97 -3.67 -10.65
N PHE A 309 8.47 -4.67 -9.95
CA PHE A 309 8.03 -5.90 -10.58
C PHE A 309 6.51 -6.00 -10.56
N ASP A 310 5.96 -6.63 -11.58
CA ASP A 310 4.54 -6.90 -11.67
C ASP A 310 4.16 -7.99 -10.65
N THR A 311 3.24 -7.70 -9.72
CA THR A 311 2.85 -8.56 -8.60
C THR A 311 1.99 -9.75 -9.00
N ARG A 312 1.80 -9.98 -10.31
CA ARG A 312 1.12 -11.14 -10.90
C ARG A 312 2.08 -12.00 -11.71
N THR A 313 3.08 -11.40 -12.35
CA THR A 313 3.92 -12.08 -13.36
C THR A 313 5.41 -12.05 -13.05
N SER A 314 5.83 -11.29 -12.05
CA SER A 314 7.24 -11.04 -11.71
C SER A 314 8.05 -10.37 -12.83
N GLU A 315 7.40 -9.86 -13.88
CA GLU A 315 8.03 -9.04 -14.92
C GLU A 315 8.62 -7.78 -14.29
N VAL A 316 9.89 -7.49 -14.59
CA VAL A 316 10.61 -6.35 -14.00
C VAL A 316 10.66 -5.19 -14.98
N ARG A 317 10.28 -4.00 -14.50
CA ARG A 317 10.42 -2.73 -15.21
C ARG A 317 11.36 -1.78 -14.48
N ARG A 318 12.12 -1.01 -15.25
CA ARG A 318 13.00 0.06 -14.79
C ARG A 318 12.45 1.40 -15.27
N PHE A 319 11.95 2.18 -14.32
CA PHE A 319 11.33 3.48 -14.56
C PHE A 319 12.36 4.60 -14.41
N SER A 320 12.80 5.15 -15.54
CA SER A 320 13.73 6.29 -15.56
C SER A 320 12.99 7.62 -15.56
N GLY A 321 13.54 8.64 -14.90
CA GLY A 321 12.90 9.95 -14.88
C GLY A 321 13.76 11.06 -14.30
N THR A 322 13.27 12.30 -14.39
CA THR A 322 13.98 13.49 -13.89
C THR A 322 13.70 13.72 -12.41
N LEU A 323 12.44 13.57 -12.00
CA LEU A 323 11.95 13.77 -10.64
C LEU A 323 11.23 12.51 -10.15
N PHE A 324 11.23 12.30 -8.85
CA PHE A 324 10.58 11.17 -8.21
C PHE A 324 9.70 11.67 -7.07
N ALA A 325 8.56 11.02 -6.83
CA ALA A 325 7.68 11.32 -5.71
C ALA A 325 7.37 10.04 -4.92
N ASP A 326 7.82 10.00 -3.66
CA ASP A 326 7.44 8.95 -2.71
C ASP A 326 6.04 9.24 -2.17
N CYS A 327 5.08 8.45 -2.62
CA CYS A 327 3.69 8.46 -2.17
C CYS A 327 3.29 7.10 -1.58
N THR A 328 4.26 6.26 -1.16
CA THR A 328 3.97 4.91 -0.67
C THR A 328 3.32 4.92 0.71
N GLY A 329 3.42 6.05 1.42
CA GLY A 329 3.00 6.19 2.81
C GLY A 329 3.94 5.50 3.81
N HIS A 330 4.92 4.73 3.30
CA HIS A 330 5.98 4.07 4.08
C HIS A 330 7.37 4.69 3.89
N GLY A 331 7.48 5.72 3.04
CA GLY A 331 8.77 6.33 2.70
C GLY A 331 9.71 5.33 2.05
N THR A 332 9.17 4.42 1.22
CA THR A 332 9.91 3.27 0.67
C THR A 332 10.98 3.72 -0.32
N ILE A 333 10.64 4.65 -1.22
CA ILE A 333 11.58 5.14 -2.22
C ILE A 333 12.63 6.01 -1.57
N GLY A 334 12.25 6.87 -0.62
CA GLY A 334 13.22 7.64 0.16
C GLY A 334 14.18 6.74 0.93
N TYR A 335 13.67 5.70 1.59
CA TYR A 335 14.50 4.72 2.29
C TYR A 335 15.47 3.98 1.35
N LEU A 336 14.99 3.53 0.18
CA LEU A 336 15.82 2.85 -0.82
C LEU A 336 16.86 3.78 -1.47
N ALA A 337 16.60 5.08 -1.49
CA ALA A 337 17.50 6.12 -1.97
C ALA A 337 18.46 6.65 -0.87
N ASP A 338 18.45 6.03 0.32
CA ASP A 338 19.24 6.46 1.49
C ASP A 338 18.93 7.90 1.97
N ALA A 339 17.72 8.38 1.72
CA ALA A 339 17.26 9.68 2.22
C ALA A 339 17.06 9.65 3.75
N ASP A 340 17.37 10.75 4.40
CA ASP A 340 17.15 10.96 5.82
C ASP A 340 15.68 10.70 6.21
N TYR A 341 15.48 9.88 7.23
CA TYR A 341 14.16 9.54 7.75
C TYR A 341 14.16 9.36 9.27
N ASP A 342 12.97 9.45 9.84
CA ASP A 342 12.69 9.19 11.24
C ASP A 342 11.62 8.09 11.38
N ILE A 343 11.74 7.29 12.44
CA ILE A 343 10.71 6.37 12.92
C ILE A 343 10.54 6.67 14.40
N HIS A 344 9.32 6.94 14.84
CA HIS A 344 9.08 7.29 16.24
C HIS A 344 9.51 6.15 17.18
N ASP A 345 10.36 6.47 18.16
CA ASP A 345 10.70 5.55 19.24
C ASP A 345 9.59 5.53 20.29
N GLY A 346 9.09 4.34 20.62
CA GLY A 346 8.05 4.15 21.65
C GLY A 346 6.69 3.76 21.07
N VAL A 347 5.63 4.26 21.70
CA VAL A 347 4.23 3.92 21.39
C VAL A 347 3.80 4.67 20.13
N ARG A 348 3.51 3.94 19.07
CA ARG A 348 3.12 4.44 17.75
C ARG A 348 1.62 4.26 17.49
N MET A 349 1.10 4.97 16.49
CA MET A 349 -0.21 4.64 15.93
C MET A 349 -0.10 3.31 15.16
N GLY A 350 -0.96 2.36 15.50
CA GLY A 350 -0.91 1.00 15.01
C GLY A 350 -1.47 0.81 13.60
N MET A 351 -1.75 -0.45 13.28
CA MET A 351 -2.45 -0.85 12.07
C MET A 351 -3.82 -1.41 12.43
N SER A 352 -4.85 -0.99 11.70
CA SER A 352 -6.21 -1.51 11.88
C SER A 352 -6.62 -2.55 10.85
N ASN A 353 -7.36 -3.57 11.29
CA ASN A 353 -8.12 -4.47 10.42
C ASN A 353 -9.59 -4.37 10.82
N MET A 354 -10.36 -3.70 9.98
CA MET A 354 -11.80 -3.48 10.21
C MET A 354 -12.61 -4.68 9.73
N TRP A 355 -13.83 -4.81 10.24
CA TRP A 355 -14.71 -5.93 9.89
C TRP A 355 -16.18 -5.53 9.98
N ALA A 356 -17.04 -6.26 9.28
CA ALA A 356 -18.48 -6.05 9.22
C ALA A 356 -19.23 -7.38 9.37
N TRP A 357 -20.45 -7.30 9.88
CA TRP A 357 -21.34 -8.44 10.04
C TRP A 357 -22.78 -8.08 9.67
N ALA A 358 -23.68 -9.05 9.64
CA ALA A 358 -25.10 -8.83 9.42
C ALA A 358 -25.94 -9.93 10.08
N GLU A 359 -27.25 -9.71 10.20
CA GLU A 359 -28.22 -10.73 10.60
C GLU A 359 -28.88 -11.34 9.37
N ALA A 360 -28.92 -12.67 9.31
CA ALA A 360 -29.69 -13.41 8.33
C ALA A 360 -31.11 -13.67 8.83
N ASP A 361 -31.99 -14.11 7.92
CA ASP A 361 -33.37 -14.51 8.28
C ASP A 361 -33.42 -15.81 9.10
N SER A 362 -32.32 -16.58 9.14
CA SER A 362 -32.23 -17.87 9.81
C SER A 362 -30.90 -18.05 10.56
N PRO A 363 -30.83 -18.98 11.53
CA PRO A 363 -29.62 -19.22 12.31
C PRO A 363 -28.41 -19.56 11.44
N GLN A 364 -27.27 -18.97 11.77
CA GLN A 364 -26.00 -19.15 11.07
C GLN A 364 -25.00 -19.85 11.98
N SER A 365 -24.26 -20.82 11.46
CA SER A 365 -23.16 -21.47 12.18
C SER A 365 -21.84 -20.73 11.97
N PHE A 366 -20.92 -20.87 12.92
CA PHE A 366 -19.54 -20.42 12.78
C PHE A 366 -18.61 -21.43 13.48
N PRO A 367 -17.50 -21.87 12.85
CA PRO A 367 -16.57 -22.80 13.48
C PRO A 367 -16.02 -22.27 14.81
N LYS A 368 -15.70 -23.16 15.74
CA LYS A 368 -14.94 -22.76 16.94
C LYS A 368 -13.50 -22.45 16.53
N THR A 369 -12.95 -21.36 17.06
CA THR A 369 -11.58 -20.91 16.75
C THR A 369 -10.70 -20.96 18.01
N PRO A 370 -10.22 -22.14 18.45
CA PRO A 370 -9.39 -22.25 19.64
C PRO A 370 -8.06 -21.48 19.52
N TRP A 371 -7.54 -21.34 18.30
CA TRP A 371 -6.29 -20.64 17.99
C TRP A 371 -6.41 -19.10 18.02
N ALA A 372 -7.63 -18.56 17.95
CA ALA A 372 -7.89 -17.13 18.02
C ALA A 372 -7.67 -16.62 19.46
N LEU A 373 -7.76 -15.30 19.67
CA LEU A 373 -7.70 -14.79 21.04
C LEU A 373 -8.88 -15.32 21.84
N ASP A 374 -8.62 -15.80 23.06
CA ASP A 374 -9.66 -16.28 23.95
C ASP A 374 -10.43 -15.09 24.51
N LEU A 375 -11.49 -14.65 23.83
CA LEU A 375 -12.27 -13.49 24.26
C LEU A 375 -13.66 -13.90 24.77
N THR A 376 -14.21 -13.02 25.62
CA THR A 376 -15.62 -12.93 26.02
C THR A 376 -16.19 -11.59 25.56
N MET A 377 -17.52 -11.40 25.62
CA MET A 377 -18.15 -10.15 25.16
C MET A 377 -17.69 -8.89 25.93
N ASN A 378 -17.01 -9.04 27.08
CA ASN A 378 -16.48 -7.94 27.88
C ASN A 378 -15.07 -7.49 27.49
N ASP A 379 -14.38 -8.28 26.65
CA ASP A 379 -12.97 -8.03 26.29
C ASP A 379 -12.80 -7.11 25.08
N PHE A 380 -13.90 -6.69 24.44
CA PHE A 380 -13.90 -5.76 23.31
C PHE A 380 -15.13 -4.84 23.33
N PRO A 381 -15.10 -3.67 22.66
CA PRO A 381 -16.28 -2.86 22.45
C PRO A 381 -17.31 -3.63 21.61
N TYR A 382 -18.56 -3.70 22.08
CA TYR A 382 -19.61 -4.31 21.28
C TYR A 382 -19.69 -3.65 19.89
N PRO A 383 -19.63 -4.42 18.78
CA PRO A 383 -19.59 -3.90 17.42
C PRO A 383 -20.97 -3.39 16.99
N ARG A 384 -21.36 -2.24 17.54
CA ARG A 384 -22.59 -1.50 17.21
C ARG A 384 -22.60 -1.16 15.72
N ASP A 385 -23.80 -1.00 15.16
CA ASP A 385 -24.01 -0.67 13.75
C ASP A 385 -23.36 -1.66 12.77
N PHE A 386 -23.26 -2.92 13.23
CA PHE A 386 -22.84 -4.07 12.44
C PHE A 386 -21.38 -4.06 11.96
N HIS A 387 -20.47 -3.39 12.67
CA HIS A 387 -19.04 -3.35 12.31
C HIS A 387 -18.06 -3.19 13.48
N GLY A 388 -16.84 -3.67 13.27
CA GLY A 388 -15.64 -3.29 14.00
C GLY A 388 -14.86 -2.25 13.20
N GLN A 389 -14.78 -1.03 13.72
CA GLN A 389 -14.26 0.13 13.01
C GLN A 389 -12.76 0.33 13.23
N TRP A 390 -12.26 1.51 12.84
CA TRP A 390 -10.87 1.95 12.87
C TRP A 390 -10.09 1.66 14.17
N PHE A 391 -10.78 1.50 15.31
CA PHE A 391 -10.17 1.23 16.62
C PHE A 391 -9.79 -0.25 16.84
N TRP A 392 -10.14 -1.15 15.92
CA TRP A 392 -9.61 -2.52 15.91
C TRP A 392 -8.19 -2.49 15.38
N GLU A 393 -7.26 -2.21 16.28
CA GLU A 393 -5.92 -1.74 15.98
C GLU A 393 -4.92 -2.27 17.00
N SER A 394 -3.78 -2.75 16.51
CA SER A 394 -2.67 -3.23 17.33
C SER A 394 -1.31 -2.82 16.75
N GLY A 395 -0.22 -3.30 17.37
CA GLY A 395 1.15 -3.04 16.93
C GLY A 395 1.76 -1.74 17.47
N PHE A 396 1.17 -1.16 18.51
CA PHE A 396 1.61 0.12 19.07
C PHE A 396 3.08 0.15 19.50
N GLU A 397 3.62 -0.98 19.99
CA GLU A 397 5.03 -1.10 20.41
C GLU A 397 5.86 -1.97 19.44
N LYS A 398 5.28 -2.35 18.29
CA LYS A 398 5.92 -3.20 17.27
C LYS A 398 6.54 -2.36 16.18
N ASP A 399 7.55 -2.88 15.49
CA ASP A 399 8.18 -2.20 14.37
C ASP A 399 7.13 -2.01 13.25
N SER A 400 6.91 -0.77 12.85
CA SER A 400 5.84 -0.38 11.91
C SER A 400 6.11 -0.78 10.46
N ILE A 401 7.22 -1.46 10.19
CA ILE A 401 7.55 -2.06 8.90
C ILE A 401 7.84 -3.56 9.07
N LYS A 402 8.77 -3.91 9.96
CA LYS A 402 9.30 -5.29 10.09
C LYS A 402 8.30 -6.28 10.70
N ASP A 403 7.38 -5.78 11.52
CA ASP A 403 6.38 -6.62 12.20
C ASP A 403 5.01 -6.58 11.51
N LEU A 404 4.86 -5.90 10.37
CA LEU A 404 3.56 -5.65 9.73
C LEU A 404 2.71 -6.92 9.54
N GLU A 405 3.29 -8.01 9.02
CA GLU A 405 2.56 -9.27 8.83
C GLU A 405 2.04 -9.82 10.18
N SER A 406 2.89 -9.78 11.22
CA SER A 406 2.54 -10.26 12.56
C SER A 406 1.48 -9.40 13.25
N ILE A 407 1.48 -8.09 13.01
CA ILE A 407 0.48 -7.15 13.52
C ILE A 407 -0.88 -7.44 12.85
N ARG A 408 -0.91 -7.63 11.53
CA ARG A 408 -2.13 -8.02 10.79
C ARG A 408 -2.65 -9.35 11.31
N ASP A 409 -1.78 -10.33 11.49
CA ASP A 409 -2.12 -11.66 12.01
C ASP A 409 -2.68 -11.59 13.43
N TRP A 410 -2.12 -10.74 14.29
CA TRP A 410 -2.65 -10.50 15.63
C TRP A 410 -4.06 -9.90 15.60
N ASN A 411 -4.29 -8.93 14.71
CA ASN A 411 -5.62 -8.34 14.52
C ASN A 411 -6.63 -9.38 14.03
N LEU A 412 -6.27 -10.25 13.07
CA LEU A 412 -7.14 -11.34 12.63
C LEU A 412 -7.50 -12.28 13.80
N ARG A 413 -6.52 -12.67 14.63
CA ARG A 413 -6.79 -13.48 15.85
C ARG A 413 -7.72 -12.76 16.82
N ALA A 414 -7.60 -11.45 16.96
CA ALA A 414 -8.49 -10.66 17.82
C ALA A 414 -9.93 -10.64 17.26
N VAL A 415 -10.10 -10.38 15.96
CA VAL A 415 -11.43 -10.35 15.32
C VAL A 415 -12.09 -11.71 15.37
N TYR A 416 -11.40 -12.79 14.99
CA TYR A 416 -11.96 -14.15 15.08
C TYR A 416 -12.24 -14.55 16.53
N GLY A 417 -11.42 -14.11 17.48
CA GLY A 417 -11.65 -14.32 18.90
C GLY A 417 -12.94 -13.67 19.39
N ALA A 418 -13.18 -12.43 18.96
CA ALA A 418 -14.38 -11.67 19.28
C ALA A 418 -15.62 -12.27 18.61
N TRP A 419 -15.49 -12.66 17.34
CA TRP A 419 -16.57 -13.33 16.63
C TRP A 419 -16.91 -14.70 17.22
N ASN A 420 -15.91 -15.46 17.68
CA ASN A 420 -16.11 -16.69 18.41
C ASN A 420 -16.79 -16.47 19.78
N ALA A 421 -16.51 -15.36 20.47
CA ALA A 421 -17.25 -14.95 21.67
C ALA A 421 -18.73 -14.68 21.35
N MET A 422 -18.99 -13.95 20.26
CA MET A 422 -20.34 -13.65 19.77
C MET A 422 -21.11 -14.89 19.35
N LYS A 423 -20.49 -15.83 18.62
CA LYS A 423 -21.20 -16.97 18.00
C LYS A 423 -21.21 -18.24 18.83
N ASN A 424 -20.17 -18.49 19.63
CA ASN A 424 -19.94 -19.80 20.24
C ASN A 424 -19.77 -19.77 21.77
N LYS A 425 -19.77 -18.59 22.40
CA LYS A 425 -19.61 -18.44 23.86
C LYS A 425 -20.74 -17.61 24.49
N ASP A 426 -20.40 -16.67 25.37
CA ASP A 426 -21.31 -15.85 26.17
C ASP A 426 -22.17 -14.89 25.34
N GLY A 427 -21.83 -14.66 24.06
CA GLY A 427 -22.66 -13.93 23.12
C GLY A 427 -23.66 -14.80 22.33
N ALA A 428 -23.53 -16.13 22.31
CA ALA A 428 -24.16 -17.01 21.31
C ALA A 428 -25.69 -16.88 21.26
N GLU A 429 -26.35 -16.78 22.41
CA GLU A 429 -27.81 -16.69 22.49
C GLU A 429 -28.38 -15.46 21.78
N LYS A 430 -27.62 -14.35 21.75
CA LYS A 430 -28.03 -13.08 21.13
C LYS A 430 -27.64 -12.94 19.66
N HIS A 431 -26.80 -13.84 19.14
CA HIS A 431 -26.22 -13.71 17.80
C HIS A 431 -26.46 -14.97 16.95
N LYS A 432 -27.59 -15.67 17.15
CA LYS A 432 -27.92 -16.90 16.42
C LYS A 432 -27.92 -16.68 14.91
N ASN A 433 -28.46 -15.56 14.45
CA ASN A 433 -28.59 -15.23 13.02
C ASN A 433 -27.40 -14.41 12.47
N ALA A 434 -26.45 -14.02 13.32
CA ALA A 434 -25.32 -13.20 12.93
C ALA A 434 -24.32 -13.97 12.05
N HIS A 435 -23.80 -13.34 10.99
CA HIS A 435 -22.71 -13.84 10.13
C HIS A 435 -21.75 -12.70 9.77
N LEU A 436 -20.46 -13.02 9.58
CA LEU A 436 -19.49 -12.06 9.03
C LEU A 436 -19.79 -11.80 7.56
N THR A 437 -19.69 -10.55 7.15
CA THR A 437 -19.87 -10.13 5.76
C THR A 437 -18.56 -9.66 5.13
N TRP A 438 -17.64 -9.15 5.95
CA TRP A 438 -16.34 -8.68 5.48
C TRP A 438 -15.35 -8.56 6.64
N LEU A 439 -14.08 -8.85 6.38
CA LEU A 439 -12.94 -8.57 7.25
C LEU A 439 -11.81 -8.09 6.33
N ALA A 440 -11.13 -7.02 6.73
CA ALA A 440 -9.98 -6.51 5.99
C ALA A 440 -8.84 -7.52 6.07
N TYR A 441 -8.53 -8.20 4.97
CA TYR A 441 -7.44 -9.18 4.89
C TYR A 441 -6.06 -8.50 4.87
N ILE A 442 -5.99 -7.28 4.33
CA ILE A 442 -4.89 -6.34 4.49
C ILE A 442 -5.23 -5.30 5.55
N GLY A 443 -4.21 -4.82 6.27
CA GLY A 443 -4.40 -3.79 7.29
C GLY A 443 -4.30 -2.37 6.72
N GLY A 444 -4.74 -1.40 7.50
CA GLY A 444 -4.51 0.03 7.26
C GLY A 444 -3.45 0.59 8.23
N PRO A 445 -2.16 0.63 7.87
CA PRO A 445 -1.13 1.26 8.68
C PRO A 445 -1.38 2.77 8.82
N ARG A 446 -1.13 3.33 10.02
CA ARG A 446 -1.24 4.77 10.27
C ARG A 446 0.09 5.49 10.30
N GLU A 447 1.13 4.82 10.78
CA GLU A 447 2.44 5.43 11.02
C GLU A 447 3.54 4.46 10.61
N SER A 448 4.60 5.00 10.02
CA SER A 448 5.83 4.25 9.71
C SER A 448 7.01 5.21 9.56
N ARG A 449 7.82 5.12 8.50
CA ARG A 449 8.90 6.08 8.24
C ARG A 449 8.32 7.44 7.84
N ARG A 450 8.95 8.50 8.33
CA ARG A 450 8.74 9.89 7.92
C ARG A 450 10.05 10.42 7.37
N LEU A 451 10.07 10.78 6.11
CA LEU A 451 11.24 11.35 5.45
C LEU A 451 11.48 12.79 5.93
N LEU A 452 12.73 13.24 5.94
CA LEU A 452 13.11 14.55 6.46
C LEU A 452 13.28 15.58 5.33
N GLY A 453 12.55 16.69 5.46
CA GLY A 453 12.68 17.87 4.61
C GLY A 453 13.43 18.99 5.33
N ASP A 454 13.49 20.17 4.71
CA ASP A 454 14.12 21.35 5.32
C ASP A 454 13.34 21.88 6.53
N VAL A 455 12.07 21.51 6.65
CA VAL A 455 11.22 21.78 7.81
C VAL A 455 10.62 20.46 8.28
N ILE A 456 10.83 20.16 9.56
CA ILE A 456 10.09 19.12 10.28
C ILE A 456 8.96 19.85 11.00
N LEU A 457 7.72 19.67 10.55
CA LEU A 457 6.57 20.29 11.20
C LEU A 457 6.28 19.58 12.55
N THR A 458 6.21 20.37 13.62
CA THR A 458 6.00 19.88 14.99
C THR A 458 4.59 20.16 15.51
N GLU A 459 4.19 19.51 16.61
CA GLU A 459 2.96 19.87 17.34
C GLU A 459 2.97 21.34 17.78
N GLU A 460 4.11 21.86 18.27
CA GLU A 460 4.21 23.25 18.72
C GLU A 460 3.97 24.25 17.58
N ASP A 461 4.48 23.98 16.37
CA ASP A 461 4.21 24.82 15.20
C ASP A 461 2.70 24.90 14.90
N ILE A 462 1.99 23.77 15.05
CA ILE A 462 0.55 23.66 14.82
C ILE A 462 -0.23 24.41 15.92
N VAL A 463 0.06 24.12 17.19
CA VAL A 463 -0.65 24.68 18.35
C VAL A 463 -0.44 26.19 18.46
N SER A 464 0.78 26.66 18.20
CA SER A 464 1.11 28.09 18.16
C SER A 464 0.63 28.81 16.90
N LYS A 465 0.08 28.07 15.92
CA LYS A 465 -0.36 28.56 14.61
C LYS A 465 0.73 29.33 13.86
N LYS A 466 1.96 28.82 13.93
CA LYS A 466 3.12 29.42 13.27
C LYS A 466 2.87 29.62 11.78
N GLN A 467 3.05 30.85 11.31
CA GLN A 467 2.93 31.16 9.90
C GLN A 467 4.22 30.80 9.17
N PHE A 468 4.08 29.99 8.12
CA PHE A 468 5.17 29.70 7.19
C PHE A 468 4.94 30.48 5.89
N PRO A 469 5.97 31.13 5.32
CA PRO A 469 5.84 31.86 4.05
C PRO A 469 5.41 30.95 2.89
N ASP A 470 5.68 29.65 3.03
CA ASP A 470 5.39 28.57 2.10
C ASP A 470 4.31 27.61 2.62
N GLY A 471 3.42 28.05 3.51
CA GLY A 471 2.27 27.25 3.94
C GLY A 471 1.27 27.02 2.80
N MET A 472 1.12 25.78 2.31
CA MET A 472 0.34 25.48 1.10
C MET A 472 -0.94 24.68 1.35
N VAL A 473 -0.91 23.69 2.25
CA VAL A 473 -2.01 22.72 2.40
C VAL A 473 -2.72 22.89 3.75
N PRO A 474 -4.01 23.28 3.80
CA PRO A 474 -4.73 23.41 5.05
C PRO A 474 -5.05 22.04 5.66
N SER A 475 -4.44 21.69 6.78
CA SER A 475 -4.85 20.53 7.58
C SER A 475 -5.94 20.92 8.56
N THR A 476 -7.15 20.38 8.40
CA THR A 476 -8.33 20.73 9.24
C THR A 476 -8.70 19.65 10.26
N TRP A 477 -7.95 18.55 10.32
CA TRP A 477 -8.19 17.51 11.32
C TRP A 477 -7.50 17.84 12.64
N SER A 478 -8.07 17.46 13.77
CA SER A 478 -7.35 17.56 15.05
C SER A 478 -6.11 16.68 15.04
N ILE A 479 -5.15 16.96 15.93
CA ILE A 479 -4.05 16.03 16.20
C ILE A 479 -4.68 14.76 16.78
N ASP A 480 -4.83 13.74 15.95
CA ASP A 480 -5.56 12.50 16.23
C ASP A 480 -4.56 11.35 16.43
N LEU A 481 -4.19 11.12 17.69
CA LEU A 481 -3.23 10.09 18.08
C LEU A 481 -3.94 8.88 18.68
N HIS A 482 -3.48 7.70 18.32
CA HIS A 482 -4.12 6.45 18.70
C HIS A 482 -3.28 5.73 19.76
N TYR A 483 -3.92 5.42 20.89
CA TYR A 483 -3.29 4.72 22.00
C TYR A 483 -4.08 3.48 22.41
N PRO A 484 -3.44 2.47 23.03
CA PRO A 484 -4.14 1.35 23.64
C PRO A 484 -5.25 1.78 24.60
N LYS A 485 -6.47 1.31 24.37
CA LYS A 485 -7.59 1.60 25.26
C LYS A 485 -7.50 0.73 26.51
N ARG A 486 -7.03 1.32 27.62
CA ARG A 486 -6.80 0.67 28.93
C ARG A 486 -7.89 -0.31 29.38
N GLN A 487 -9.16 0.01 29.11
CA GLN A 487 -10.31 -0.84 29.44
C GLN A 487 -10.19 -2.27 28.87
N TYR A 488 -9.64 -2.42 27.66
CA TYR A 488 -9.58 -3.69 26.92
C TYR A 488 -8.19 -4.34 26.95
N MET A 489 -7.24 -3.78 27.71
CA MET A 489 -5.89 -4.33 27.87
C MET A 489 -5.82 -5.45 28.91
N ARG A 490 -6.91 -5.74 29.64
CA ARG A 490 -6.88 -6.61 30.83
C ARG A 490 -6.33 -8.02 30.55
N LYS A 491 -6.71 -8.60 29.42
CA LYS A 491 -6.34 -9.98 29.06
C LYS A 491 -5.06 -10.06 28.23
N TYR A 492 -4.76 -9.00 27.47
CA TYR A 492 -3.61 -8.91 26.56
C TYR A 492 -2.90 -7.56 26.72
N PRO A 493 -2.27 -7.30 27.88
CA PRO A 493 -1.66 -6.00 28.17
C PRO A 493 -0.44 -5.70 27.29
N ASP A 494 0.32 -6.72 26.89
CA ASP A 494 1.57 -6.58 26.12
C ASP A 494 1.34 -6.44 24.61
N ASN A 495 0.14 -6.75 24.12
CA ASN A 495 -0.22 -6.57 22.71
C ASN A 495 -1.72 -6.26 22.57
N PRO A 496 -2.13 -5.04 22.97
CA PRO A 496 -3.53 -4.64 22.92
C PRO A 496 -4.00 -4.51 21.47
N PHE A 497 -5.29 -4.78 21.24
CA PHE A 497 -5.91 -4.80 19.91
C PHE A 497 -7.11 -3.84 19.77
N ILE A 498 -7.32 -2.98 20.76
CA ILE A 498 -8.34 -1.93 20.75
C ILE A 498 -7.68 -0.60 21.10
N SER A 499 -7.80 0.38 20.21
CA SER A 499 -7.34 1.75 20.44
C SER A 499 -8.44 2.69 20.94
N VAL A 500 -7.98 3.85 21.40
CA VAL A 500 -8.76 5.08 21.56
C VAL A 500 -8.04 6.20 20.79
N ALA A 501 -8.80 7.09 20.18
CA ALA A 501 -8.30 8.32 19.59
C ALA A 501 -8.26 9.42 20.66
N GLU A 502 -7.08 9.99 20.89
CA GLU A 502 -6.87 11.18 21.69
C GLU A 502 -6.71 12.38 20.77
N HIS A 503 -7.61 13.35 20.91
CA HIS A 503 -7.63 14.54 20.07
C HIS A 503 -6.97 15.72 20.78
N GLY A 504 -5.86 16.20 20.20
CA GLY A 504 -5.19 17.43 20.61
C GLY A 504 -6.01 18.69 20.31
N LYS A 505 -5.60 19.80 20.91
CA LYS A 505 -6.20 21.13 20.75
C LYS A 505 -5.34 21.98 19.81
N GLY A 506 -5.85 23.13 19.36
CA GLY A 506 -5.07 24.13 18.62
C GLY A 506 -5.30 24.15 17.11
N VAL A 507 -5.80 23.07 16.51
CA VAL A 507 -6.23 23.06 15.10
C VAL A 507 -7.60 23.71 14.96
N ASP A 508 -7.67 24.71 14.09
CA ASP A 508 -8.94 25.23 13.60
C ASP A 508 -9.55 24.23 12.62
N ARG A 509 -10.62 23.52 13.01
CA ARG A 509 -11.22 22.48 12.16
C ARG A 509 -11.98 23.03 10.95
N GLN A 510 -12.18 24.34 10.87
CA GLN A 510 -12.88 25.00 9.77
C GLN A 510 -11.89 25.51 8.72
N TYR A 511 -10.82 26.18 9.15
CA TYR A 511 -9.83 26.79 8.27
C TYR A 511 -8.51 26.01 8.16
N GLY A 512 -8.19 25.22 9.18
CA GLY A 512 -6.98 24.42 9.26
C GLY A 512 -5.72 25.20 9.60
N TYR A 513 -4.61 24.47 9.48
CA TYR A 513 -3.25 24.99 9.58
C TYR A 513 -2.49 24.67 8.29
N PRO A 514 -1.84 25.64 7.63
CA PRO A 514 -1.18 25.41 6.36
C PRO A 514 0.17 24.69 6.53
N ILE A 515 0.24 23.46 6.05
CA ILE A 515 1.47 22.66 6.02
C ILE A 515 2.47 23.30 5.04
N PRO A 516 3.72 23.57 5.45
CA PRO A 516 4.70 24.21 4.58
C PRO A 516 5.19 23.29 3.46
N TYR A 517 5.42 23.86 2.28
CA TYR A 517 5.94 23.16 1.11
C TYR A 517 7.27 22.45 1.39
N ARG A 518 8.12 23.01 2.25
CA ARG A 518 9.39 22.39 2.68
C ARG A 518 9.25 21.05 3.41
N CYS A 519 8.04 20.62 3.76
CA CYS A 519 7.77 19.27 4.25
C CYS A 519 7.59 18.24 3.13
N PHE A 520 7.52 18.65 1.85
CA PHE A 520 7.14 17.80 0.72
C PHE A 520 8.30 17.39 -0.19
N TYR A 521 9.54 17.62 0.22
CA TYR A 521 10.73 17.14 -0.49
C TYR A 521 11.83 16.71 0.48
N SER A 522 12.68 15.77 0.05
CA SER A 522 13.81 15.29 0.83
C SER A 522 14.89 16.36 0.94
N ARG A 523 15.48 16.51 2.12
CA ARG A 523 16.54 17.48 2.37
C ARG A 523 17.88 17.08 1.73
N ASP A 524 18.08 15.82 1.40
CA ASP A 524 19.37 15.23 1.03
C ASP A 524 19.37 14.43 -0.28
N VAL A 525 18.21 14.10 -0.85
CA VAL A 525 18.05 13.53 -2.20
C VAL A 525 17.43 14.61 -3.11
N PRO A 526 18.21 15.32 -3.93
CA PRO A 526 17.78 16.58 -4.53
C PRO A 526 16.64 16.48 -5.55
N ASN A 527 16.28 15.30 -6.04
CA ASN A 527 15.18 15.13 -7.00
C ASN A 527 14.00 14.32 -6.46
N LEU A 528 13.92 14.16 -5.13
CA LEU A 528 12.87 13.41 -4.46
C LEU A 528 11.86 14.33 -3.76
N PHE A 529 10.62 14.28 -4.25
CA PHE A 529 9.43 14.74 -3.54
C PHE A 529 8.87 13.64 -2.63
N MET A 530 8.03 14.04 -1.68
CA MET A 530 7.27 13.14 -0.83
C MET A 530 5.88 13.72 -0.52
N ALA A 531 4.85 12.86 -0.54
CA ALA A 531 3.49 13.25 -0.22
C ALA A 531 2.72 12.14 0.51
N GLY A 532 1.78 12.55 1.38
CA GLY A 532 1.00 11.64 2.21
C GLY A 532 1.62 11.40 3.57
N ARG A 533 1.51 10.20 4.13
CA ARG A 533 1.92 9.94 5.53
C ARG A 533 3.43 9.99 5.78
N CYS A 534 4.24 9.94 4.73
CA CYS A 534 5.70 9.87 4.82
C CYS A 534 6.39 11.23 4.81
N ILE A 535 5.65 12.35 4.81
CA ILE A 535 6.21 13.71 4.79
C ILE A 535 6.95 14.07 6.09
N SER A 536 7.65 15.21 6.07
CA SER A 536 8.49 15.66 7.19
C SER A 536 7.70 16.29 8.33
N VAL A 537 7.33 15.46 9.30
CA VAL A 537 6.55 15.83 10.48
C VAL A 537 7.03 15.04 11.71
N THR A 538 6.76 15.51 12.92
CA THR A 538 6.89 14.68 14.14
C THR A 538 5.76 13.66 14.25
N HIS A 539 5.89 12.69 15.17
CA HIS A 539 4.84 11.72 15.49
C HIS A 539 3.49 12.41 15.78
N GLU A 540 3.52 13.47 16.59
CA GLU A 540 2.34 14.21 17.01
C GLU A 540 1.71 14.96 15.82
N ALA A 541 2.53 15.67 15.04
CA ALA A 541 2.07 16.39 13.87
C ALA A 541 1.48 15.46 12.79
N LEU A 542 1.98 14.22 12.69
CA LEU A 542 1.41 13.21 11.79
C LEU A 542 -0.08 12.96 12.07
N GLY A 543 -0.52 13.07 13.32
CA GLY A 543 -1.91 12.85 13.73
C GLY A 543 -2.93 13.73 13.00
N THR A 544 -2.54 14.94 12.55
CA THR A 544 -3.42 15.81 11.75
C THR A 544 -3.16 15.70 10.25
N THR A 545 -1.90 15.53 9.84
CA THR A 545 -1.52 15.60 8.41
C THR A 545 -1.83 14.33 7.62
N ARG A 546 -1.89 13.16 8.28
CA ARG A 546 -2.07 11.83 7.64
C ARG A 546 -3.48 11.54 7.09
N VAL A 547 -4.41 12.48 7.25
CA VAL A 547 -5.81 12.32 6.83
C VAL A 547 -5.90 12.31 5.30
N MET A 548 -6.77 11.48 4.73
CA MET A 548 -6.68 11.13 3.31
C MET A 548 -6.84 12.31 2.35
N ARG A 549 -7.82 13.20 2.58
CA ARG A 549 -7.98 14.38 1.72
C ARG A 549 -6.82 15.36 1.89
N THR A 550 -6.30 15.51 3.10
CA THR A 550 -5.08 16.28 3.36
C THR A 550 -3.88 15.70 2.59
N CYS A 551 -3.70 14.38 2.60
CA CYS A 551 -2.67 13.69 1.81
C CYS A 551 -2.82 13.97 0.31
N GLY A 552 -4.05 13.94 -0.21
CA GLY A 552 -4.34 14.26 -1.59
C GLY A 552 -3.98 15.70 -1.96
N MET A 553 -4.31 16.66 -1.10
CA MET A 553 -3.95 18.08 -1.28
C MET A 553 -2.43 18.30 -1.29
N MET A 554 -1.67 17.58 -0.47
CA MET A 554 -0.20 17.59 -0.56
C MET A 554 0.27 17.11 -1.94
N GLY A 555 -0.36 16.06 -2.46
CA GLY A 555 -0.09 15.57 -3.80
C GLY A 555 -0.33 16.62 -4.87
N GLU A 556 -1.46 17.33 -4.81
CA GLU A 556 -1.75 18.42 -5.76
C GLU A 556 -0.66 19.50 -5.77
N VAL A 557 -0.16 19.88 -4.59
CA VAL A 557 0.95 20.86 -4.47
C VAL A 557 2.25 20.30 -5.06
N VAL A 558 2.58 19.04 -4.77
CA VAL A 558 3.77 18.37 -5.32
C VAL A 558 3.71 18.29 -6.85
N GLY A 559 2.56 17.94 -7.44
CA GLY A 559 2.43 17.87 -8.89
C GLY A 559 2.61 19.24 -9.58
N LYS A 560 2.06 20.31 -8.99
CA LYS A 560 2.31 21.69 -9.44
C LYS A 560 3.79 22.06 -9.34
N ALA A 561 4.42 21.77 -8.20
CA ALA A 561 5.85 22.05 -7.99
C ALA A 561 6.76 21.28 -8.95
N ALA A 562 6.49 20.00 -9.19
CA ALA A 562 7.24 19.17 -10.15
C ALA A 562 7.20 19.78 -11.56
N SER A 563 6.05 20.31 -11.98
CA SER A 563 5.94 21.00 -13.28
C SER A 563 6.80 22.26 -13.38
N LEU A 564 7.04 22.96 -12.26
CA LEU A 564 7.93 24.12 -12.20
C LEU A 564 9.39 23.70 -12.18
N CYS A 565 9.73 22.59 -11.50
CA CYS A 565 11.06 21.99 -11.56
C CYS A 565 11.45 21.66 -13.01
N VAL A 566 10.54 21.06 -13.78
CA VAL A 566 10.74 20.78 -15.21
C VAL A 566 10.86 22.08 -16.01
N LYS A 567 9.97 23.06 -15.77
CA LYS A 567 9.99 24.36 -16.46
C LYS A 567 11.31 25.11 -16.31
N PHE A 568 11.85 25.12 -15.09
CA PHE A 568 13.03 25.91 -14.73
C PHE A 568 14.32 25.10 -14.71
N GLY A 569 14.27 23.78 -14.98
CA GLY A 569 15.42 22.89 -14.89
C GLY A 569 16.03 22.87 -13.49
N CYS A 570 15.20 22.85 -12.44
CA CYS A 570 15.62 22.98 -11.06
C CYS A 570 15.11 21.81 -10.18
N ASN A 571 15.53 21.81 -8.91
CA ASN A 571 15.16 20.80 -7.93
C ASN A 571 13.99 21.28 -7.04
N PRO A 572 13.31 20.38 -6.30
CA PRO A 572 12.21 20.73 -5.40
C PRO A 572 12.54 21.86 -4.42
N ARG A 573 13.76 21.86 -3.88
CA ARG A 573 14.26 22.90 -2.96
C ARG A 573 14.28 24.29 -3.61
N ASP A 574 14.61 24.38 -4.90
CA ASP A 574 14.71 25.64 -5.63
C ASP A 574 13.35 26.32 -5.82
N ILE A 575 12.27 25.55 -5.80
CA ILE A 575 10.92 26.10 -5.80
C ILE A 575 10.69 26.96 -4.56
N TYR A 576 11.17 26.56 -3.38
CA TYR A 576 11.07 27.41 -2.20
C TYR A 576 12.01 28.62 -2.26
N THR A 577 13.28 28.40 -2.65
CA THR A 577 14.31 29.45 -2.56
C THR A 577 14.20 30.52 -3.64
N SER A 578 13.66 30.17 -4.82
CA SER A 578 13.72 31.01 -6.03
C SER A 578 12.39 31.16 -6.76
N TYR A 579 11.46 30.21 -6.63
CA TYR A 579 10.24 30.19 -7.46
C TYR A 579 8.93 30.04 -6.67
N LEU A 580 8.92 30.43 -5.39
CA LEU A 580 7.78 30.20 -4.51
C LEU A 580 6.52 30.92 -5.00
N ASP A 581 6.68 32.14 -5.53
CA ASP A 581 5.56 32.91 -6.08
C ASP A 581 4.90 32.21 -7.27
N TYR A 582 5.68 31.55 -8.13
CA TYR A 582 5.13 30.73 -9.22
C TYR A 582 4.32 29.55 -8.70
N LEU A 583 4.78 28.89 -7.63
CA LEU A 583 4.03 27.79 -7.01
C LEU A 583 2.72 28.31 -6.40
N LYS A 584 2.75 29.46 -5.72
CA LYS A 584 1.54 30.10 -5.18
C LYS A 584 0.57 30.48 -6.29
N ASP A 585 1.06 30.98 -7.41
CA ASP A 585 0.23 31.31 -8.57
C ASP A 585 -0.42 30.07 -9.20
N LEU A 586 0.27 28.93 -9.25
CA LEU A 586 -0.36 27.67 -9.64
C LEU A 586 -1.35 27.16 -8.59
N ALA A 587 -1.08 27.35 -7.30
CA ALA A 587 -1.98 26.96 -6.21
C ALA A 587 -3.30 27.74 -6.21
N ARG A 588 -3.28 28.99 -6.72
CA ARG A 588 -4.49 29.82 -6.93
C ARG A 588 -5.28 29.49 -8.20
N LYS A 589 -4.82 28.55 -9.03
CA LYS A 589 -5.59 28.10 -10.21
C LYS A 589 -6.52 26.93 -9.83
N PRO A 590 -7.75 26.88 -10.39
CA PRO A 590 -8.64 25.73 -10.25
C PRO A 590 -7.97 24.41 -10.63
N GLY A 591 -8.36 23.32 -9.97
CA GLY A 591 -7.82 21.97 -10.18
C GLY A 591 -8.04 21.41 -11.58
N VAL A 592 -9.05 21.91 -12.29
CA VAL A 592 -9.38 21.54 -13.69
C VAL A 592 -8.49 22.23 -14.73
N VAL A 593 -7.78 23.29 -14.34
CA VAL A 593 -6.88 24.03 -15.25
C VAL A 593 -5.73 23.13 -15.65
N ARG A 594 -5.40 23.17 -16.93
CA ARG A 594 -4.33 22.38 -17.53
C ARG A 594 -3.58 23.14 -18.63
N ARG A 595 -2.47 22.58 -19.09
CA ARG A 595 -1.65 23.06 -20.21
C ARG A 595 -0.99 21.87 -20.90
N ASP A 596 -0.67 22.00 -22.18
CA ASP A 596 -0.13 20.89 -22.98
C ASP A 596 1.33 20.56 -22.64
N ASN A 597 2.09 21.56 -22.20
CA ASN A 597 3.47 21.44 -21.74
C ASN A 597 3.80 22.59 -20.78
N VAL A 598 5.01 22.58 -20.19
CA VAL A 598 5.42 23.56 -19.17
C VAL A 598 5.49 25.03 -19.63
N ASP A 599 5.50 25.27 -20.95
CA ASP A 599 5.48 26.60 -21.57
C ASP A 599 4.16 26.91 -22.29
N GLY A 600 3.22 25.96 -22.31
CA GLY A 600 1.91 26.12 -22.93
C GLY A 600 0.98 27.06 -22.15
N GLU A 601 -0.04 27.56 -22.86
CA GLU A 601 -1.09 28.35 -22.25
C GLU A 601 -2.00 27.50 -21.36
N PHE A 602 -2.56 28.13 -20.32
CA PHE A 602 -3.53 27.49 -19.45
C PHE A 602 -4.92 27.48 -20.09
N TYR A 603 -5.59 26.34 -20.03
CA TYR A 603 -6.96 26.17 -20.50
C TYR A 603 -7.74 25.19 -19.62
N THR A 604 -9.05 25.08 -19.86
CA THR A 604 -9.95 24.08 -19.29
C THR A 604 -10.61 23.30 -20.44
N ARG A 605 -10.92 22.01 -20.25
CA ARG A 605 -11.66 21.22 -21.24
C ARG A 605 -13.12 21.68 -21.30
N GLU A 606 -13.76 21.47 -22.44
CA GLU A 606 -15.21 21.65 -22.56
C GLU A 606 -15.92 20.72 -21.57
N GLY A 607 -16.83 21.27 -20.77
CA GLY A 607 -17.56 20.54 -19.73
C GLY A 607 -16.89 20.52 -18.35
N ASP A 608 -15.66 21.03 -18.21
CA ASP A 608 -15.06 21.24 -16.89
C ASP A 608 -15.88 22.26 -16.08
N THR A 609 -16.15 21.93 -14.82
CA THR A 609 -16.81 22.83 -13.87
C THR A 609 -15.84 23.20 -12.77
N VAL A 610 -15.64 24.50 -12.53
CA VAL A 610 -14.94 25.00 -11.34
C VAL A 610 -15.94 25.04 -10.19
N PRO A 611 -15.72 24.31 -9.09
CA PRO A 611 -16.59 24.36 -7.92
C PRO A 611 -16.75 25.80 -7.40
N GLU A 612 -17.94 26.18 -6.95
CA GLU A 612 -18.11 27.46 -6.27
C GLU A 612 -17.28 27.48 -4.98
N MET A 613 -16.58 28.59 -4.74
CA MET A 613 -15.81 28.77 -3.52
C MET A 613 -16.76 28.96 -2.34
N GLU A 614 -16.71 28.03 -1.39
CA GLU A 614 -17.41 28.15 -0.11
C GLU A 614 -16.63 29.10 0.79
N TYR A 615 -17.03 30.36 0.84
CA TYR A 615 -16.59 31.27 1.89
C TYR A 615 -17.57 31.21 3.06
N ASP A 616 -17.08 30.87 4.24
CA ASP A 616 -17.77 31.15 5.49
C ASP A 616 -17.70 32.66 5.76
N TYR A 617 -18.49 33.44 5.03
CA TYR A 617 -18.65 34.85 5.35
C TYR A 617 -19.75 34.98 6.41
N VAL A 618 -19.48 35.79 7.43
CA VAL A 618 -20.55 36.34 8.25
C VAL A 618 -21.21 37.42 7.39
N PRO A 619 -22.49 37.32 7.01
CA PRO A 619 -23.12 38.36 6.22
C PRO A 619 -22.96 39.70 6.96
N ALA A 620 -22.48 40.75 6.29
CA ALA A 620 -22.30 42.04 6.94
C ALA A 620 -23.61 42.53 7.61
N SER A 621 -24.77 42.09 7.11
CA SER A 621 -26.09 42.33 7.69
C SER A 621 -26.34 41.68 9.06
N THR A 622 -25.59 40.65 9.46
CA THR A 622 -25.74 39.97 10.75
C THR A 622 -24.79 40.53 11.82
N LEU A 623 -23.80 41.35 11.44
CA LEU A 623 -22.88 42.02 12.36
C LEU A 623 -23.49 43.32 12.88
N LYS A 624 -23.39 43.57 14.19
CA LYS A 624 -23.84 44.82 14.81
C LYS A 624 -22.74 45.89 14.72
N GLY A 625 -23.08 47.09 14.27
CA GLY A 625 -22.18 48.25 14.23
C GLY A 625 -21.77 48.66 12.82
N LEU A 626 -20.73 49.50 12.70
CA LEU A 626 -20.14 49.85 11.41
C LEU A 626 -19.25 48.70 10.94
N VAL A 627 -19.71 47.97 9.92
CA VAL A 627 -18.93 46.92 9.27
C VAL A 627 -18.16 47.56 8.12
N VAL A 628 -16.83 47.56 8.23
CA VAL A 628 -15.93 47.99 7.15
C VAL A 628 -15.38 46.74 6.49
N ASP A 629 -15.78 46.52 5.23
CA ASP A 629 -15.21 45.51 4.35
C ASP A 629 -13.95 46.12 3.71
N ASP A 630 -12.79 45.70 4.21
CA ASP A 630 -11.49 46.21 3.78
C ASP A 630 -11.17 45.83 2.32
N MET A 631 -11.81 44.80 1.76
CA MET A 631 -11.74 44.48 0.34
C MET A 631 -12.39 45.56 -0.56
N LYS A 632 -13.31 46.36 -0.02
CA LYS A 632 -13.98 47.47 -0.74
C LYS A 632 -13.33 48.82 -0.47
N ALA A 633 -12.29 48.86 0.37
CA ALA A 633 -11.60 50.10 0.70
C ALA A 633 -10.76 50.60 -0.49
N LYS A 634 -10.87 51.89 -0.81
CA LYS A 634 -9.91 52.58 -1.68
C LYS A 634 -8.76 53.09 -0.83
N VAL A 635 -7.65 52.37 -0.85
CA VAL A 635 -6.41 52.80 -0.20
C VAL A 635 -5.74 53.92 -1.00
N THR A 636 -5.28 54.98 -0.31
CA THR A 636 -4.45 56.04 -0.87
C THR A 636 -3.18 56.19 -0.01
N GLY A 637 -2.01 56.34 -0.65
CA GLY A 637 -0.70 56.36 0.02
C GLY A 637 0.01 54.98 0.05
N SER A 638 1.15 54.91 0.74
CA SER A 638 1.90 53.66 0.91
C SER A 638 1.36 52.88 2.11
N TRP A 639 0.73 51.74 1.83
CA TRP A 639 0.22 50.81 2.85
C TRP A 639 1.06 49.53 2.85
N THR A 640 1.27 48.95 4.03
CA THR A 640 1.79 47.59 4.21
C THR A 640 0.79 46.81 5.04
N GLY A 641 0.45 45.59 4.62
CA GLY A 641 -0.49 44.72 5.34
C GLY A 641 0.04 44.37 6.74
N GLY A 642 -0.85 44.41 7.74
CA GLY A 642 -0.55 44.02 9.11
C GLY A 642 -1.50 42.93 9.59
N THR A 643 -0.98 41.83 10.11
CA THR A 643 -1.78 40.78 10.75
C THR A 643 -1.79 41.00 12.26
N GLY A 644 -2.95 41.36 12.82
CA GLY A 644 -3.15 41.31 14.26
C GLY A 644 -4.07 42.40 14.83
N LEU A 645 -5.37 42.13 14.84
CA LEU A 645 -6.21 42.62 15.93
C LEU A 645 -6.15 41.55 17.03
N LYS A 646 -5.34 41.78 18.07
CA LYS A 646 -5.55 41.11 19.35
C LYS A 646 -6.84 41.68 19.94
N LEU A 647 -7.91 40.91 19.88
CA LEU A 647 -9.12 41.12 20.67
C LEU A 647 -8.96 40.53 22.06
#